data_AF-A0A1G0EZ84-F1
#
_entry.id   AF-A0A1G0EZ84-F1
#
_cell.length_a   1.000
_cell.length_b   1.000
_cell.length_c   1.000
_cell.angle_alpha   90.00
_cell.angle_beta   90.00
_cell.angle_gamma   90.00
#
_symmetry.space_group_name_H-M   'P 1'
#
loop_
_entity.id
_entity.type
_entity.pdbx_description
1 polymer ?
#
loop_
_entity_poly.entity_id
_entity_poly.type
_entity_poly.pdbx_seq_one_letter_code
_entity_poly.pdbx_strand_id
1 'polypeptide(L)'
;MKNRDVFDKDIDAFSLENQGVAKVDEALDEQQRQTLRFELETFVCKGHYEEGLHRILESFADTLRKKHESPPAWVSGFFGSGKSHLVKMARALWTNEPFADGRTPRDIARLPVSVADTLKEIDTLARQRKTILRAAAGTLSQGEGDSIRKAVLSIVFKAVGLPSKFDEARALLWLHHEGIDIAVRDALAKKGRDLVRELRDLTVSSHLHDAILAAKPSLARDAFELGDKLAQFAVKGDITQDEFLTYFREAVSGDNEMPVFLLVLDELQQYIADSADRAMRVQEVIESLSKNFDGRVLVIATGQSALTGTPVLSKLLGRFAVQVQLSDSDVEEVLRETVLKKKASASQPLKELFSPAGCLGEIAAHLQGSTFAHRREDESLLGPSYPLLPTRQRLWERVLTTTDTTGTGIQLRSQLRLAFDAVRKAKDAPLGHIVGGDFIYDEIRMRLRQSSQISVETANAIDKLDGAKDERSRLKARALKAVFLLTRITSNSAQDTGLHTDAQGIADVLVDDLTGHSSALRGEVAAVLEELVEKDRLLMKVSAGGLEEYRLQTKESADWFAYQRGEEDALRSDPSAYESKIREQLMQLAGEQVRKLAIPQGVSREIRRLKIHTDPITAPKAESDVPVWLRSDLDGTQAKEVLAEAARAGINSAIVFAHVALPRKDELVRAIITREAAERTLGHFGEPQTPEGQEARNALAKQKRDADDSVDTLIKQALEQAQVVQGGGQVVDEGNALDDRLKKAGTDATARLFRKFAMVDAPGWGKALEDAQRGLTNTLEKVGHAVAPETHPAAQEILAFIGSSAPKGSKLRERFMGEPYGWSQDAVDALLATLFHVGQLRIVNASGAPWPPGKFIVRDVTSSTFSRETAPLSNEEKRAIARLVKCKPDEAEARAPEFVTRLKDALARATGAVPRPEARPSELIDELSATSGRDLVKRLAEEEKAAADLLAALETQAARIIQREPQWQQLNDLLGYMNGLSEAAALTTERDAIRDGRLLLDDPDKVEPLVHRAADVLRTAMNKNFGAYRGEYDRCTRELEAAPQWGKLAPEDRAAILREVQLSAPEHTPKLGTLAELLNSLAVCSPQRWTEKRDALGGQLTRALTLAAQKLEPKVQPLTPPHRILRDEADLDAWLAEVRKTVLAKLSDGPVQL
;
A
#
# COMPACT_ATOMS: atom_id res chain seq x y z
N MET A 1 4.94 8.69 -28.82
CA MET A 1 4.67 7.50 -28.00
C MET A 1 3.21 7.54 -27.57
N LYS A 2 2.50 6.43 -27.69
CA LYS A 2 1.17 6.19 -27.11
C LYS A 2 1.30 5.43 -25.79
N ASN A 3 0.25 5.42 -24.98
CA ASN A 3 0.21 4.64 -23.75
C ASN A 3 0.46 3.14 -23.96
N ARG A 4 -0.06 2.53 -25.04
CA ARG A 4 0.19 1.13 -25.42
C ARG A 4 1.68 0.79 -25.57
N ASP A 5 2.52 1.75 -25.96
CA ASP A 5 3.94 1.51 -26.22
C ASP A 5 4.74 1.26 -24.91
N VAL A 6 4.20 1.75 -23.78
CA VAL A 6 4.89 1.87 -22.48
C VAL A 6 4.95 0.55 -21.68
N PHE A 7 3.99 -0.35 -21.87
CA PHE A 7 3.86 -1.60 -21.10
C PHE A 7 4.72 -2.73 -21.68
N ASP A 8 5.32 -3.59 -20.84
CA ASP A 8 6.10 -4.76 -21.30
C ASP A 8 5.23 -5.75 -22.10
N LYS A 9 4.01 -6.01 -21.61
CA LYS A 9 2.99 -6.82 -22.28
C LYS A 9 2.20 -6.02 -23.30
N ASP A 10 1.82 -6.65 -24.40
CA ASP A 10 0.86 -6.08 -25.36
C ASP A 10 -0.56 -6.14 -24.78
N ILE A 11 -1.18 -4.97 -24.60
CA ILE A 11 -2.54 -4.79 -24.04
C ILE A 11 -3.64 -5.25 -25.02
N ASP A 12 -3.34 -5.44 -26.31
CA ASP A 12 -4.28 -6.02 -27.28
C ASP A 12 -4.26 -7.55 -27.30
N ALA A 13 -3.13 -8.19 -26.95
CA ALA A 13 -2.98 -9.64 -26.89
C ALA A 13 -3.15 -10.24 -25.49
N PHE A 14 -2.83 -9.47 -24.43
CA PHE A 14 -2.95 -9.93 -23.05
C PHE A 14 -4.43 -10.04 -22.64
N SER A 15 -4.81 -11.22 -22.15
CA SER A 15 -6.15 -11.52 -21.65
C SER A 15 -6.07 -12.03 -20.22
N LEU A 16 -6.95 -11.57 -19.33
CA LEU A 16 -7.16 -12.20 -18.03
C LEU A 16 -8.03 -13.45 -18.25
N GLU A 17 -7.43 -14.58 -18.64
CA GLU A 17 -8.16 -15.80 -19.03
C GLU A 17 -9.18 -16.26 -17.97
N ASN A 18 -8.81 -16.17 -16.69
CA ASN A 18 -9.65 -16.53 -15.56
C ASN A 18 -10.65 -15.42 -15.13
N GLN A 19 -10.75 -14.32 -15.89
CA GLN A 19 -11.51 -13.10 -15.58
C GLN A 19 -11.22 -12.49 -14.20
N GLY A 20 -10.03 -12.74 -13.63
CA GLY A 20 -9.67 -12.35 -12.26
C GLY A 20 -10.18 -13.30 -11.17
N VAL A 21 -10.56 -14.54 -11.49
CA VAL A 21 -11.00 -15.56 -10.53
C VAL A 21 -10.19 -16.84 -10.64
N ALA A 22 -9.25 -17.03 -9.72
CA ALA A 22 -8.62 -18.33 -9.51
C ALA A 22 -9.63 -19.30 -8.85
N LYS A 23 -10.40 -20.04 -9.64
CA LYS A 23 -11.21 -21.16 -9.13
C LYS A 23 -10.28 -22.26 -8.61
N VAL A 24 -10.44 -22.65 -7.34
CA VAL A 24 -9.78 -23.81 -6.75
C VAL A 24 -10.57 -25.06 -7.15
N ASP A 25 -10.13 -25.69 -8.22
CA ASP A 25 -10.68 -26.92 -8.77
C ASP A 25 -9.57 -27.71 -9.48
N GLU A 26 -9.82 -28.97 -9.79
CA GLU A 26 -8.84 -29.85 -10.43
C GLU A 26 -8.78 -29.65 -11.94
N ALA A 27 -7.58 -29.43 -12.48
CA ALA A 27 -7.30 -29.25 -13.91
C ALA A 27 -7.30 -30.59 -14.67
N LEU A 28 -8.49 -31.16 -14.84
CA LEU A 28 -8.71 -32.46 -15.47
C LEU A 28 -8.81 -32.38 -16.99
N ASP A 29 -9.20 -31.23 -17.55
CA ASP A 29 -9.25 -30.99 -19.00
C ASP A 29 -8.10 -30.09 -19.52
N GLU A 30 -7.90 -30.11 -20.83
CA GLU A 30 -6.82 -29.39 -21.51
C GLU A 30 -6.96 -27.87 -21.42
N GLN A 31 -8.20 -27.34 -21.41
CA GLN A 31 -8.43 -25.90 -21.28
C GLN A 31 -8.08 -25.42 -19.87
N GLN A 32 -8.46 -26.17 -18.84
CA GLN A 32 -8.09 -25.90 -17.44
C GLN A 32 -6.57 -25.94 -17.23
N ARG A 33 -5.87 -26.84 -17.94
CA ARG A 33 -4.39 -26.91 -17.93
C ARG A 33 -3.77 -25.69 -18.58
N GLN A 34 -4.31 -25.22 -19.71
CA GLN A 34 -3.84 -23.99 -20.37
C GLN A 34 -4.04 -22.76 -19.47
N THR A 35 -5.21 -22.61 -18.84
CA THR A 35 -5.44 -21.51 -17.89
C THR A 35 -4.59 -21.62 -16.62
N LEU A 36 -4.33 -22.84 -16.10
CA LEU A 36 -3.38 -23.03 -15.00
C LEU A 36 -1.96 -22.61 -15.40
N ARG A 37 -1.53 -22.92 -16.64
CA ARG A 37 -0.24 -22.48 -17.17
C ARG A 37 -0.16 -20.96 -17.26
N PHE A 38 -1.19 -20.30 -17.79
CA PHE A 38 -1.26 -18.84 -17.88
C PHE A 38 -1.21 -18.19 -16.48
N GLU A 39 -1.92 -18.74 -15.49
CA GLU A 39 -1.82 -18.28 -14.11
C GLU A 39 -0.41 -18.44 -13.53
N LEU A 40 0.28 -19.55 -13.79
CA LEU A 40 1.68 -19.76 -13.38
C LEU A 40 2.66 -18.79 -14.09
N GLU A 41 2.48 -18.56 -15.40
CA GLU A 41 3.28 -17.60 -16.18
C GLU A 41 3.06 -16.14 -15.75
N THR A 42 1.94 -15.86 -15.09
CA THR A 42 1.59 -14.54 -14.53
C THR A 42 1.66 -14.46 -13.01
N PHE A 43 2.10 -15.52 -12.32
CA PHE A 43 2.18 -15.58 -10.87
C PHE A 43 3.33 -14.73 -10.32
N VAL A 44 2.99 -13.78 -9.45
CA VAL A 44 3.93 -12.91 -8.73
C VAL A 44 4.00 -13.38 -7.29
N CYS A 45 5.08 -14.07 -6.94
CA CYS A 45 5.36 -14.50 -5.57
C CYS A 45 6.33 -13.51 -4.91
N LYS A 46 5.79 -12.48 -4.27
CA LYS A 46 6.51 -11.40 -3.56
C LYS A 46 5.68 -10.95 -2.34
N GLY A 47 6.25 -10.13 -1.45
CA GLY A 47 5.53 -9.60 -0.28
C GLY A 47 4.89 -10.71 0.55
N HIS A 48 3.64 -10.52 1.00
CA HIS A 48 2.96 -11.52 1.83
C HIS A 48 2.63 -12.82 1.08
N TYR A 49 2.74 -12.87 -0.26
CA TYR A 49 2.64 -14.13 -1.02
C TYR A 49 3.90 -14.99 -0.84
N GLU A 50 5.09 -14.37 -0.84
CA GLU A 50 6.34 -15.07 -0.55
C GLU A 50 6.37 -15.52 0.91
N GLU A 51 6.17 -14.58 1.84
CA GLU A 51 6.19 -14.87 3.28
C GLU A 51 5.14 -15.93 3.65
N GLY A 52 3.92 -15.82 3.08
CA GLY A 52 2.84 -16.75 3.31
C GLY A 52 3.14 -18.17 2.82
N LEU A 53 3.62 -18.33 1.58
CA LEU A 53 4.01 -19.64 1.05
C LEU A 53 5.21 -20.22 1.80
N HIS A 54 6.25 -19.44 2.02
CA HIS A 54 7.44 -19.89 2.73
C HIS A 54 7.11 -20.34 4.15
N ARG A 55 6.36 -19.55 4.92
CA ARG A 55 5.97 -19.89 6.31
C ARG A 55 5.14 -21.18 6.40
N ILE A 56 4.22 -21.41 5.46
CA ILE A 56 3.41 -22.63 5.39
C ILE A 56 4.29 -23.84 5.08
N LEU A 57 5.12 -23.74 4.04
CA LEU A 57 5.95 -24.84 3.55
C LEU A 57 7.08 -25.17 4.53
N GLU A 58 7.71 -24.16 5.14
CA GLU A 58 8.80 -24.32 6.11
C GLU A 58 8.28 -25.02 7.36
N SER A 59 7.20 -24.50 7.96
CA SER A 59 6.60 -25.07 9.16
C SER A 59 6.20 -26.54 8.95
N PHE A 60 5.64 -26.86 7.78
CA PHE A 60 5.31 -28.24 7.41
C PHE A 60 6.55 -29.11 7.19
N ALA A 61 7.56 -28.64 6.45
CA ALA A 61 8.81 -29.37 6.23
C ALA A 61 9.49 -29.71 7.57
N ASP A 62 9.47 -28.78 8.52
CA ASP A 62 10.05 -28.92 9.85
C ASP A 62 9.31 -29.99 10.69
N THR A 63 7.98 -30.00 10.69
CA THR A 63 7.19 -31.05 11.36
C THR A 63 7.26 -32.40 10.66
N LEU A 64 7.28 -32.40 9.32
CA LEU A 64 7.47 -33.61 8.53
C LEU A 64 8.81 -34.24 8.88
N ARG A 65 9.91 -33.47 8.85
CA ARG A 65 11.26 -33.90 9.25
C ARG A 65 11.27 -34.53 10.65
N LYS A 66 10.56 -33.93 11.61
CA LYS A 66 10.44 -34.36 13.01
C LYS A 66 9.44 -35.50 13.27
N LYS A 67 8.61 -35.90 12.30
CA LYS A 67 7.45 -36.82 12.49
C LYS A 67 6.45 -36.35 13.56
N HIS A 68 6.24 -35.04 13.67
CA HIS A 68 5.27 -34.45 14.60
C HIS A 68 3.91 -34.20 13.93
N GLU A 69 2.91 -33.85 14.74
CA GLU A 69 1.61 -33.35 14.27
C GLU A 69 1.80 -32.23 13.24
N SER A 70 1.10 -32.33 12.11
CA SER A 70 1.21 -31.38 11.00
C SER A 70 0.52 -30.05 11.36
N PRO A 71 1.14 -28.88 11.12
CA PRO A 71 0.59 -27.58 11.48
C PRO A 71 -0.39 -27.12 10.39
N PRO A 72 -1.72 -27.09 10.66
CA PRO A 72 -2.67 -26.61 9.67
C PRO A 72 -2.53 -25.10 9.51
N ALA A 73 -2.67 -24.62 8.27
CA ALA A 73 -2.48 -23.22 7.88
C ALA A 73 -3.80 -22.51 7.55
N TRP A 74 -3.97 -21.29 8.03
CA TRP A 74 -5.08 -20.40 7.68
C TRP A 74 -4.59 -19.21 6.88
N VAL A 75 -5.11 -19.05 5.66
CA VAL A 75 -4.85 -17.91 4.77
C VAL A 75 -6.03 -16.95 4.85
N SER A 76 -5.78 -15.75 5.37
CA SER A 76 -6.78 -14.71 5.64
C SER A 76 -6.54 -13.44 4.81
N GLY A 77 -7.52 -12.54 4.85
CA GLY A 77 -7.53 -11.26 4.13
C GLY A 77 -8.89 -11.00 3.51
N PHE A 78 -9.18 -9.73 3.21
CA PHE A 78 -10.47 -9.29 2.68
C PHE A 78 -10.92 -10.04 1.41
N PHE A 79 -12.21 -9.96 1.06
CA PHE A 79 -12.70 -10.63 -0.14
C PHE A 79 -12.08 -9.98 -1.40
N GLY A 80 -11.12 -10.68 -1.98
CA GLY A 80 -10.30 -10.16 -3.05
C GLY A 80 -8.86 -10.63 -2.95
N SER A 81 -8.19 -10.42 -1.81
CA SER A 81 -6.72 -10.47 -1.57
C SER A 81 -5.90 -11.61 -2.21
N GLY A 82 -6.57 -12.65 -2.70
CA GLY A 82 -6.05 -13.63 -3.64
C GLY A 82 -5.70 -14.96 -2.99
N LYS A 83 -6.22 -15.19 -1.78
CA LYS A 83 -6.16 -16.46 -1.03
C LYS A 83 -6.35 -17.69 -1.92
N SER A 84 -7.45 -17.74 -2.68
CA SER A 84 -7.78 -18.83 -3.60
C SER A 84 -6.74 -19.00 -4.72
N HIS A 85 -6.12 -17.92 -5.19
CA HIS A 85 -5.00 -17.97 -6.13
C HIS A 85 -3.73 -18.50 -5.45
N LEU A 86 -3.37 -17.98 -4.28
CA LEU A 86 -2.22 -18.43 -3.48
C LEU A 86 -2.29 -19.94 -3.22
N VAL A 87 -3.44 -20.48 -2.81
CA VAL A 87 -3.59 -21.91 -2.52
C VAL A 87 -3.73 -22.78 -3.77
N LYS A 88 -4.28 -22.25 -4.87
CA LYS A 88 -4.26 -22.93 -6.18
C LYS A 88 -2.83 -23.07 -6.71
N MET A 89 -2.03 -22.01 -6.60
CA MET A 89 -0.60 -22.02 -6.91
C MET A 89 0.14 -22.96 -5.97
N ALA A 90 -0.13 -22.93 -4.66
CA ALA A 90 0.44 -23.90 -3.71
C ALA A 90 0.20 -25.35 -4.15
N ARG A 91 -1.03 -25.71 -4.55
CA ARG A 91 -1.36 -27.05 -5.08
C ARG A 91 -0.58 -27.40 -6.35
N ALA A 92 -0.48 -26.48 -7.30
CA ALA A 92 0.23 -26.70 -8.56
C ALA A 92 1.75 -26.86 -8.35
N LEU A 93 2.34 -26.02 -7.50
CA LEU A 93 3.75 -26.07 -7.12
C LEU A 93 4.08 -27.30 -6.28
N TRP A 94 3.14 -27.78 -5.45
CA TRP A 94 3.30 -28.99 -4.66
C TRP A 94 3.41 -30.24 -5.53
N THR A 95 2.41 -30.52 -6.37
CA THR A 95 2.42 -31.74 -7.21
C THR A 95 3.42 -31.65 -8.36
N ASN A 96 3.66 -30.43 -8.88
CA ASN A 96 4.65 -30.12 -9.91
C ASN A 96 4.55 -31.01 -11.18
N GLU A 97 3.33 -31.37 -11.56
CA GLU A 97 3.02 -32.21 -12.72
C GLU A 97 3.45 -31.53 -14.04
N PRO A 98 4.19 -32.20 -14.94
CA PRO A 98 4.67 -31.59 -16.18
C PRO A 98 3.54 -31.34 -17.20
N PHE A 99 3.64 -30.19 -17.89
CA PHE A 99 2.83 -29.86 -19.06
C PHE A 99 3.31 -30.60 -20.33
N ALA A 100 2.55 -30.49 -21.41
CA ALA A 100 2.83 -31.19 -22.68
C ALA A 100 4.18 -30.81 -23.35
N ASP A 101 4.76 -29.66 -23.01
CA ASP A 101 6.11 -29.24 -23.44
C ASP A 101 7.24 -29.72 -22.50
N GLY A 102 6.90 -30.49 -21.47
CA GLY A 102 7.84 -31.04 -20.48
C GLY A 102 8.24 -30.09 -19.36
N ARG A 103 7.78 -28.84 -19.36
CA ARG A 103 7.99 -27.90 -18.24
C ARG A 103 7.07 -28.24 -17.07
N THR A 104 7.55 -28.05 -15.84
CA THR A 104 6.75 -28.19 -14.62
C THR A 104 6.31 -26.83 -14.09
N PRO A 105 5.27 -26.74 -13.23
CA PRO A 105 4.86 -25.51 -12.55
C PRO A 105 6.00 -24.72 -11.91
N ARG A 106 6.99 -25.39 -11.29
CA ARG A 106 8.20 -24.78 -10.71
C ARG A 106 9.22 -24.28 -11.75
N ASP A 107 9.13 -24.69 -13.02
CA ASP A 107 9.92 -24.14 -14.14
C ASP A 107 9.25 -22.93 -14.81
N ILE A 108 8.00 -22.65 -14.46
CA ILE A 108 7.13 -21.66 -15.11
C ILE A 108 6.88 -20.48 -14.17
N ALA A 109 6.48 -20.76 -12.93
CA ALA A 109 6.28 -19.75 -11.90
C ALA A 109 7.58 -19.10 -11.46
N ARG A 110 7.55 -17.78 -11.21
CA ARG A 110 8.69 -17.03 -10.66
C ARG A 110 8.68 -17.18 -9.14
N LEU A 111 9.46 -18.13 -8.65
CA LEU A 111 9.56 -18.45 -7.22
C LEU A 111 10.82 -17.84 -6.60
N PRO A 112 10.69 -17.08 -5.49
CA PRO A 112 11.79 -16.74 -4.62
C PRO A 112 12.54 -17.99 -4.12
N VAL A 113 13.83 -17.83 -3.82
CA VAL A 113 14.72 -18.92 -3.36
C VAL A 113 14.17 -19.56 -2.08
N SER A 114 13.62 -18.74 -1.18
CA SER A 114 12.93 -19.13 0.05
C SER A 114 11.84 -20.19 -0.19
N VAL A 115 10.96 -19.98 -1.16
CA VAL A 115 9.87 -20.92 -1.52
C VAL A 115 10.42 -22.11 -2.33
N ALA A 116 11.31 -21.84 -3.28
CA ALA A 116 11.84 -22.84 -4.20
C ALA A 116 12.69 -23.92 -3.50
N ASP A 117 13.49 -23.55 -2.48
CA ASP A 117 14.34 -24.51 -1.76
C ASP A 117 13.55 -25.32 -0.72
N THR A 118 12.55 -24.74 -0.05
CA THR A 118 11.66 -25.51 0.83
C THR A 118 10.85 -26.56 0.06
N LEU A 119 10.39 -26.25 -1.16
CA LEU A 119 9.77 -27.26 -2.04
C LEU A 119 10.73 -28.40 -2.41
N LYS A 120 12.03 -28.11 -2.64
CA LYS A 120 13.06 -29.13 -2.86
C LYS A 120 13.35 -29.95 -1.60
N GLU A 121 13.24 -29.37 -0.39
CA GLU A 121 13.33 -30.14 0.85
C GLU A 121 12.13 -31.10 0.97
N ILE A 122 10.90 -30.64 0.74
CA ILE A 122 9.69 -31.47 0.82
C ILE A 122 9.78 -32.66 -0.16
N ASP A 123 10.21 -32.43 -1.41
CA ASP A 123 10.54 -33.51 -2.36
C ASP A 123 11.57 -34.51 -1.77
N THR A 124 12.60 -33.99 -1.11
CA THR A 124 13.71 -34.79 -0.58
C THR A 124 13.28 -35.62 0.62
N LEU A 125 12.46 -35.06 1.51
CA LEU A 125 11.83 -35.77 2.64
C LEU A 125 10.88 -36.87 2.15
N ALA A 126 10.11 -36.62 1.07
CA ALA A 126 9.27 -37.64 0.44
C ALA A 126 10.10 -38.78 -0.17
N ARG A 127 11.17 -38.46 -0.92
CA ARG A 127 12.12 -39.46 -1.47
C ARG A 127 12.81 -40.28 -0.39
N GLN A 128 13.26 -39.65 0.72
CA GLN A 128 13.83 -40.36 1.87
C GLN A 128 12.82 -41.33 2.51
N ARG A 129 11.53 -40.99 2.49
CA ARG A 129 10.41 -41.83 2.94
C ARG A 129 9.87 -42.76 1.85
N LYS A 130 10.54 -42.87 0.70
CA LYS A 130 10.16 -43.71 -0.45
C LYS A 130 8.72 -43.50 -0.94
N THR A 131 8.17 -42.30 -0.73
CA THR A 131 6.78 -41.98 -1.08
C THR A 131 6.71 -40.73 -1.98
N ILE A 132 5.51 -40.46 -2.49
CA ILE A 132 5.23 -39.41 -3.47
C ILE A 132 4.55 -38.19 -2.83
N LEU A 133 4.58 -37.06 -3.53
CA LEU A 133 3.70 -35.93 -3.24
C LEU A 133 2.34 -36.15 -3.92
N ARG A 134 1.24 -35.86 -3.21
CA ARG A 134 -0.11 -35.76 -3.78
C ARG A 134 -0.83 -34.53 -3.20
N ALA A 135 -1.87 -34.06 -3.87
CA ALA A 135 -2.70 -32.96 -3.35
C ALA A 135 -4.15 -33.02 -3.85
N ALA A 136 -5.08 -32.60 -3.00
CA ALA A 136 -6.48 -32.34 -3.34
C ALA A 136 -6.86 -30.90 -2.95
N ALA A 137 -7.71 -30.25 -3.74
CA ALA A 137 -8.05 -28.85 -3.55
C ALA A 137 -9.47 -28.55 -4.06
N GLY A 138 -10.30 -27.91 -3.24
CA GLY A 138 -11.65 -27.53 -3.64
C GLY A 138 -12.33 -26.55 -2.69
N THR A 139 -13.34 -25.85 -3.22
CA THR A 139 -14.19 -24.91 -2.46
C THR A 139 -15.31 -25.65 -1.73
N LEU A 140 -15.56 -25.30 -0.46
CA LEU A 140 -16.62 -25.92 0.35
C LEU A 140 -17.97 -25.19 0.21
N SER A 141 -18.83 -25.69 -0.67
CA SER A 141 -20.21 -25.21 -0.84
C SER A 141 -21.17 -25.74 0.23
N GLN A 142 -22.15 -24.94 0.65
CA GLN A 142 -23.28 -25.43 1.46
C GLN A 142 -24.23 -26.26 0.56
N GLY A 143 -24.37 -27.56 0.84
CA GLY A 143 -25.19 -28.50 0.06
C GLY A 143 -26.16 -29.30 0.94
N GLU A 144 -27.08 -30.03 0.31
CA GLU A 144 -28.09 -30.84 1.01
C GLU A 144 -27.46 -32.08 1.65
N GLY A 145 -27.19 -32.01 2.95
CA GLY A 145 -26.53 -33.06 3.73
C GLY A 145 -25.36 -32.48 4.53
N ASP A 146 -25.68 -31.90 5.69
CA ASP A 146 -24.75 -31.13 6.54
C ASP A 146 -23.66 -32.02 7.18
N SER A 147 -22.65 -32.41 6.39
CA SER A 147 -21.50 -33.26 6.76
C SER A 147 -20.20 -32.71 6.15
N ILE A 148 -19.34 -32.15 6.99
CA ILE A 148 -18.00 -31.71 6.59
C ILE A 148 -17.10 -32.91 6.24
N ARG A 149 -17.25 -34.04 6.93
CA ARG A 149 -16.45 -35.26 6.69
C ARG A 149 -16.69 -35.80 5.28
N LYS A 150 -17.94 -35.85 4.81
CA LYS A 150 -18.26 -36.19 3.42
C LYS A 150 -17.83 -35.12 2.41
N ALA A 151 -17.96 -33.84 2.73
CA ALA A 151 -17.51 -32.76 1.85
C ALA A 151 -15.99 -32.79 1.60
N VAL A 152 -15.19 -33.01 2.65
CA VAL A 152 -13.72 -33.17 2.51
C VAL A 152 -13.36 -34.44 1.74
N LEU A 153 -14.03 -35.58 2.00
CA LEU A 153 -13.82 -36.77 1.18
C LEU A 153 -14.22 -36.58 -0.28
N SER A 154 -15.27 -35.78 -0.58
CA SER A 154 -15.67 -35.45 -1.96
C SER A 154 -14.55 -34.76 -2.75
N ILE A 155 -13.85 -33.82 -2.12
CA ILE A 155 -12.67 -33.14 -2.68
C ILE A 155 -11.49 -34.12 -2.86
N VAL A 156 -11.24 -34.98 -1.88
CA VAL A 156 -10.15 -35.97 -1.93
C VAL A 156 -10.39 -37.04 -3.00
N PHE A 157 -11.60 -37.56 -3.10
CA PHE A 157 -11.99 -38.61 -4.04
C PHE A 157 -11.87 -38.13 -5.48
N LYS A 158 -12.36 -36.93 -5.78
CA LYS A 158 -12.25 -36.32 -7.10
C LYS A 158 -10.78 -36.21 -7.55
N ALA A 159 -9.91 -35.71 -6.67
CA ALA A 159 -8.48 -35.54 -6.92
C ALA A 159 -7.67 -36.84 -7.15
N VAL A 160 -8.23 -38.01 -6.81
CA VAL A 160 -7.65 -39.32 -7.11
C VAL A 160 -8.41 -40.10 -8.19
N GLY A 161 -9.41 -39.49 -8.84
CA GLY A 161 -10.20 -40.08 -9.92
C GLY A 161 -11.38 -40.95 -9.49
N LEU A 162 -11.77 -40.89 -8.22
CA LEU A 162 -12.96 -41.58 -7.67
C LEU A 162 -14.24 -40.71 -7.83
N PRO A 163 -15.44 -41.33 -7.78
CA PRO A 163 -16.71 -40.60 -7.73
C PRO A 163 -16.76 -39.58 -6.58
N SER A 164 -17.37 -38.42 -6.81
CA SER A 164 -17.41 -37.35 -5.79
C SER A 164 -18.43 -37.61 -4.67
N LYS A 165 -19.41 -38.51 -4.85
CA LYS A 165 -20.31 -38.93 -3.77
C LYS A 165 -19.67 -40.05 -2.94
N PHE A 166 -19.84 -39.97 -1.62
CA PHE A 166 -19.31 -40.95 -0.68
C PHE A 166 -19.75 -42.38 -0.99
N ASP A 167 -21.06 -42.61 -1.16
CA ASP A 167 -21.64 -43.94 -1.37
C ASP A 167 -21.15 -44.57 -2.69
N GLU A 168 -21.01 -43.77 -3.76
CA GLU A 168 -20.51 -44.18 -5.08
C GLU A 168 -19.02 -44.57 -5.04
N ALA A 169 -18.20 -43.77 -4.36
CA ALA A 169 -16.76 -44.05 -4.18
C ALA A 169 -16.51 -45.25 -3.27
N ARG A 170 -17.27 -45.38 -2.18
CA ARG A 170 -17.20 -46.50 -1.24
C ARG A 170 -17.51 -47.83 -1.94
N ALA A 171 -18.51 -47.86 -2.83
CA ALA A 171 -18.82 -49.01 -3.65
C ALA A 171 -17.69 -49.33 -4.65
N LEU A 172 -17.06 -48.32 -5.28
CA LEU A 172 -15.93 -48.53 -6.20
C LEU A 172 -14.67 -49.03 -5.49
N LEU A 173 -14.33 -48.49 -4.32
CA LEU A 173 -13.22 -48.98 -3.48
C LEU A 173 -13.45 -50.43 -3.06
N TRP A 174 -14.68 -50.81 -2.72
CA TRP A 174 -15.04 -52.21 -2.47
C TRP A 174 -14.85 -53.11 -3.71
N LEU A 175 -15.28 -52.70 -4.91
CA LEU A 175 -15.04 -53.46 -6.15
C LEU A 175 -13.54 -53.67 -6.43
N HIS A 176 -12.70 -52.71 -6.05
CA HIS A 176 -11.26 -52.78 -6.17
C HIS A 176 -10.64 -53.76 -5.14
N HIS A 177 -11.01 -53.64 -3.85
CA HIS A 177 -10.59 -54.58 -2.80
C HIS A 177 -11.04 -56.04 -3.06
N GLU A 178 -12.20 -56.24 -3.72
CA GLU A 178 -12.69 -57.57 -4.12
C GLU A 178 -11.98 -58.15 -5.36
N GLY A 179 -11.16 -57.34 -6.05
CA GLY A 179 -10.39 -57.70 -7.25
C GLY A 179 -11.20 -57.77 -8.55
N ILE A 180 -12.33 -57.08 -8.65
CA ILE A 180 -13.31 -57.25 -9.74
C ILE A 180 -13.64 -55.98 -10.54
N ASP A 181 -13.17 -54.82 -10.12
CA ASP A 181 -13.41 -53.52 -10.78
C ASP A 181 -13.10 -53.52 -12.29
N ILE A 182 -11.97 -54.09 -12.71
CA ILE A 182 -11.59 -54.23 -14.13
C ILE A 182 -12.57 -55.13 -14.87
N ALA A 183 -12.90 -56.30 -14.32
CA ALA A 183 -13.81 -57.26 -14.94
C ALA A 183 -15.24 -56.70 -15.08
N VAL A 184 -15.70 -55.96 -14.08
CA VAL A 184 -16.99 -55.25 -14.09
C VAL A 184 -16.99 -54.13 -15.12
N ARG A 185 -15.92 -53.30 -15.18
CA ARG A 185 -15.75 -52.23 -16.17
C ARG A 185 -15.78 -52.79 -17.59
N ASP A 186 -15.07 -53.89 -17.86
CA ASP A 186 -15.05 -54.58 -19.15
C ASP A 186 -16.43 -55.15 -19.53
N ALA A 187 -17.15 -55.75 -18.58
CA ALA A 187 -18.48 -56.30 -18.81
C ALA A 187 -19.52 -55.21 -19.13
N LEU A 188 -19.41 -54.04 -18.48
CA LEU A 188 -20.23 -52.86 -18.78
C LEU A 188 -19.85 -52.23 -20.12
N ALA A 189 -18.56 -52.09 -20.43
CA ALA A 189 -18.09 -51.54 -21.70
C ALA A 189 -18.59 -52.36 -22.91
N LYS A 190 -18.60 -53.70 -22.79
CA LYS A 190 -19.19 -54.63 -23.79
C LYS A 190 -20.71 -54.44 -23.98
N LYS A 191 -21.41 -53.88 -23.00
CA LYS A 191 -22.84 -53.48 -23.06
C LYS A 191 -23.04 -51.99 -23.46
N GLY A 192 -21.97 -51.26 -23.80
CA GLY A 192 -22.04 -49.82 -24.09
C GLY A 192 -22.35 -48.95 -22.87
N ARG A 193 -21.94 -49.40 -21.67
CA ARG A 193 -22.15 -48.70 -20.39
C ARG A 193 -20.83 -48.34 -19.72
N ASP A 194 -20.89 -47.32 -18.86
CA ASP A 194 -19.76 -46.88 -18.03
C ASP A 194 -20.04 -47.17 -16.54
N LEU A 195 -19.00 -47.62 -15.83
CA LEU A 195 -19.08 -47.98 -14.42
C LEU A 195 -19.40 -46.77 -13.53
N VAL A 196 -18.79 -45.61 -13.76
CA VAL A 196 -19.02 -44.41 -12.93
C VAL A 196 -20.44 -43.87 -13.10
N ARG A 197 -21.04 -44.05 -14.28
CA ARG A 197 -22.46 -43.75 -14.51
C ARG A 197 -23.38 -44.75 -13.81
N GLU A 198 -23.15 -46.06 -13.94
CA GLU A 198 -24.03 -47.10 -13.38
C GLU A 198 -23.97 -47.16 -11.83
N LEU A 199 -22.83 -46.76 -11.22
CA LEU A 199 -22.69 -46.64 -9.75
C LEU A 199 -23.66 -45.61 -9.12
N ARG A 200 -24.22 -44.68 -9.89
CA ARG A 200 -25.23 -43.71 -9.40
C ARG A 200 -26.53 -44.39 -8.97
N ASP A 201 -26.85 -45.50 -9.63
CA ASP A 201 -28.05 -46.30 -9.47
C ASP A 201 -27.70 -47.66 -8.81
N LEU A 202 -26.71 -47.66 -7.90
CA LEU A 202 -26.04 -48.82 -7.29
C LEU A 202 -26.97 -49.97 -6.87
N THR A 203 -28.12 -49.65 -6.28
CA THR A 203 -29.08 -50.63 -5.75
C THR A 203 -30.10 -51.14 -6.78
N VAL A 204 -30.19 -50.54 -7.97
CA VAL A 204 -31.22 -50.85 -8.99
C VAL A 204 -30.68 -51.09 -10.40
N SER A 205 -29.39 -50.81 -10.68
CA SER A 205 -28.77 -51.12 -11.97
C SER A 205 -28.53 -52.62 -12.13
N SER A 206 -29.48 -53.29 -12.79
CA SER A 206 -29.35 -54.70 -13.18
C SER A 206 -28.12 -54.96 -14.06
N HIS A 207 -27.67 -53.99 -14.85
CA HIS A 207 -26.45 -54.12 -15.67
C HIS A 207 -25.18 -54.17 -14.81
N LEU A 208 -25.13 -53.38 -13.73
CA LEU A 208 -24.05 -53.41 -12.76
C LEU A 208 -24.08 -54.72 -11.96
N HIS A 209 -25.27 -55.16 -11.54
CA HIS A 209 -25.45 -56.42 -10.81
C HIS A 209 -25.04 -57.64 -11.64
N ASP A 210 -25.47 -57.72 -12.91
CA ASP A 210 -25.03 -58.72 -13.89
C ASP A 210 -23.50 -58.79 -13.95
N ALA A 211 -22.83 -57.63 -14.04
CA ALA A 211 -21.40 -57.52 -14.23
C ALA A 211 -20.62 -57.98 -12.98
N ILE A 212 -21.09 -57.59 -11.79
CA ILE A 212 -20.53 -58.02 -10.50
C ILE A 212 -20.70 -59.53 -10.30
N LEU A 213 -21.88 -60.08 -10.58
CA LEU A 213 -22.13 -61.53 -10.47
C LEU A 213 -21.34 -62.35 -11.49
N ALA A 214 -21.17 -61.83 -12.72
CA ALA A 214 -20.31 -62.46 -13.72
C ALA A 214 -18.83 -62.47 -13.31
N ALA A 215 -18.36 -61.43 -12.59
CA ALA A 215 -16.99 -61.38 -12.07
C ALA A 215 -16.79 -62.24 -10.80
N LYS A 216 -17.79 -62.31 -9.90
CA LYS A 216 -17.71 -63.06 -8.64
C LYS A 216 -19.06 -63.68 -8.25
N PRO A 217 -19.41 -64.86 -8.80
CA PRO A 217 -20.70 -65.52 -8.57
C PRO A 217 -21.02 -65.91 -7.12
N SER A 218 -20.04 -65.85 -6.21
CA SER A 218 -20.22 -66.21 -4.80
C SER A 218 -20.78 -65.07 -3.92
N LEU A 219 -20.98 -63.86 -4.47
CA LEU A 219 -21.42 -62.69 -3.69
C LEU A 219 -22.91 -62.73 -3.30
N ALA A 220 -23.78 -63.22 -4.20
CA ALA A 220 -25.22 -63.35 -4.01
C ALA A 220 -25.80 -64.37 -4.99
N ARG A 221 -27.01 -64.89 -4.75
CA ARG A 221 -27.65 -65.87 -5.66
C ARG A 221 -28.14 -65.26 -6.97
N ASP A 222 -28.57 -64.01 -6.93
CA ASP A 222 -29.13 -63.27 -8.05
C ASP A 222 -28.92 -61.75 -7.87
N ALA A 223 -29.35 -60.98 -8.88
CA ALA A 223 -29.21 -59.52 -8.89
C ALA A 223 -30.04 -58.81 -7.80
N PHE A 224 -31.13 -59.42 -7.33
CA PHE A 224 -31.97 -58.83 -6.28
C PHE A 224 -31.31 -58.96 -4.91
N GLU A 225 -30.82 -60.16 -4.56
CA GLU A 225 -30.01 -60.37 -3.33
C GLU A 225 -28.73 -59.50 -3.37
N LEU A 226 -28.14 -59.27 -4.55
CA LEU A 226 -27.03 -58.32 -4.68
C LEU A 226 -27.47 -56.86 -4.47
N GLY A 227 -28.58 -56.41 -5.05
CA GLY A 227 -29.11 -55.07 -4.86
C GLY A 227 -29.38 -54.72 -3.39
N ASP A 228 -29.99 -55.65 -2.64
CA ASP A 228 -30.20 -55.54 -1.19
C ASP A 228 -28.87 -55.47 -0.42
N LYS A 229 -27.88 -56.30 -0.77
CA LYS A 229 -26.53 -56.22 -0.17
C LYS A 229 -25.83 -54.90 -0.49
N LEU A 230 -26.00 -54.37 -1.70
CA LEU A 230 -25.41 -53.09 -2.09
C LEU A 230 -26.09 -51.89 -1.41
N ALA A 231 -27.31 -52.03 -0.87
CA ALA A 231 -27.98 -50.97 -0.13
C ALA A 231 -27.23 -50.55 1.15
N GLN A 232 -26.36 -51.41 1.71
CA GLN A 232 -25.50 -51.08 2.86
C GLN A 232 -24.45 -50.00 2.56
N PHE A 233 -24.20 -49.69 1.28
CA PHE A 233 -23.29 -48.62 0.88
C PHE A 233 -23.89 -47.22 1.02
N ALA A 234 -25.22 -47.09 1.02
CA ALA A 234 -25.93 -45.81 1.06
C ALA A 234 -26.00 -45.23 2.48
N VAL A 235 -25.23 -44.18 2.80
CA VAL A 235 -25.14 -43.62 4.16
C VAL A 235 -25.96 -42.34 4.30
N LYS A 236 -27.03 -42.37 5.10
CA LYS A 236 -27.81 -41.17 5.47
C LYS A 236 -27.16 -40.44 6.64
N GLY A 237 -26.99 -39.11 6.53
CA GLY A 237 -26.37 -38.27 7.56
C GLY A 237 -24.85 -38.11 7.40
N ASP A 238 -24.17 -37.77 8.50
CA ASP A 238 -22.70 -37.68 8.59
C ASP A 238 -22.06 -39.08 8.76
N ILE A 239 -20.73 -39.18 8.65
CA ILE A 239 -19.96 -40.41 8.92
C ILE A 239 -19.19 -40.29 10.25
N THR A 240 -18.80 -41.44 10.82
CA THR A 240 -17.93 -41.46 12.00
C THR A 240 -16.51 -40.97 11.69
N GLN A 241 -15.76 -40.64 12.73
CA GLN A 241 -14.36 -40.21 12.60
C GLN A 241 -13.46 -41.33 12.05
N ASP A 242 -13.69 -42.57 12.48
CA ASP A 242 -12.86 -43.71 12.07
C ASP A 242 -13.15 -44.12 10.62
N GLU A 243 -14.41 -44.07 10.17
CA GLU A 243 -14.75 -44.19 8.75
C GLU A 243 -14.08 -43.08 7.92
N PHE A 244 -14.17 -41.82 8.36
CA PHE A 244 -13.53 -40.69 7.67
C PHE A 244 -12.02 -40.90 7.52
N LEU A 245 -11.32 -41.29 8.58
CA LEU A 245 -9.89 -41.57 8.56
C LEU A 245 -9.53 -42.79 7.69
N THR A 246 -10.38 -43.81 7.67
CA THR A 246 -10.20 -45.03 6.87
C THR A 246 -10.32 -44.72 5.38
N TYR A 247 -11.46 -44.18 4.93
CA TYR A 247 -11.67 -43.86 3.51
C TYR A 247 -10.77 -42.74 3.00
N PHE A 248 -10.33 -41.80 3.85
CA PHE A 248 -9.27 -40.85 3.50
C PHE A 248 -7.95 -41.58 3.21
N ARG A 249 -7.53 -42.52 4.09
CA ARG A 249 -6.30 -43.29 3.88
C ARG A 249 -6.36 -44.16 2.63
N GLU A 250 -7.46 -44.87 2.43
CA GLU A 250 -7.69 -45.75 1.27
C GLU A 250 -7.60 -44.96 -0.05
N ALA A 251 -8.39 -43.90 -0.21
CA ALA A 251 -8.41 -43.11 -1.44
C ALA A 251 -7.06 -42.41 -1.71
N VAL A 252 -6.40 -41.89 -0.67
CA VAL A 252 -5.13 -41.15 -0.82
C VAL A 252 -3.95 -42.07 -1.15
N SER A 253 -3.94 -43.30 -0.62
CA SER A 253 -2.80 -44.24 -0.73
C SER A 253 -2.98 -45.32 -1.82
N GLY A 254 -4.20 -45.83 -2.00
CA GLY A 254 -4.42 -47.13 -2.64
C GLY A 254 -3.59 -48.22 -1.95
N ASP A 255 -3.02 -49.15 -2.72
CA ASP A 255 -2.15 -50.23 -2.22
C ASP A 255 -0.74 -49.76 -1.76
N ASN A 256 -0.45 -48.45 -1.75
CA ASN A 256 0.89 -47.91 -1.54
C ASN A 256 1.09 -47.32 -0.12
N GLU A 257 2.33 -46.98 0.23
CA GLU A 257 2.62 -46.26 1.49
C GLU A 257 2.08 -44.82 1.43
N MET A 258 1.39 -44.39 2.49
CA MET A 258 0.78 -43.07 2.65
C MET A 258 1.66 -41.91 2.08
N PRO A 259 1.19 -41.16 1.06
CA PRO A 259 1.92 -40.05 0.46
C PRO A 259 2.05 -38.85 1.40
N VAL A 260 2.96 -37.95 1.05
CA VAL A 260 3.01 -36.60 1.63
C VAL A 260 1.95 -35.77 0.89
N PHE A 261 0.88 -35.41 1.62
CA PHE A 261 -0.39 -34.97 1.04
C PHE A 261 -0.71 -33.52 1.41
N LEU A 262 -1.12 -32.71 0.44
CA LEU A 262 -1.66 -31.38 0.65
C LEU A 262 -3.17 -31.37 0.42
N LEU A 263 -3.94 -30.97 1.43
CA LEU A 263 -5.37 -30.71 1.34
C LEU A 263 -5.63 -29.21 1.41
N VAL A 264 -6.24 -28.65 0.36
CA VAL A 264 -6.68 -27.25 0.31
C VAL A 264 -8.20 -27.16 0.43
N LEU A 265 -8.68 -26.41 1.42
CA LEU A 265 -10.09 -26.15 1.71
C LEU A 265 -10.42 -24.67 1.51
N ASP A 266 -10.89 -24.33 0.30
CA ASP A 266 -11.16 -22.94 -0.11
C ASP A 266 -12.57 -22.49 0.36
N GLU A 267 -12.68 -21.22 0.73
CA GLU A 267 -13.83 -20.57 1.40
C GLU A 267 -14.40 -21.32 2.64
N LEU A 268 -13.53 -21.95 3.44
CA LEU A 268 -13.92 -22.66 4.67
C LEU A 268 -14.70 -21.76 5.67
N GLN A 269 -14.37 -20.46 5.75
CA GLN A 269 -15.17 -19.53 6.57
C GLN A 269 -16.61 -19.36 6.05
N GLN A 270 -16.84 -19.36 4.73
CA GLN A 270 -18.17 -19.23 4.13
C GLN A 270 -19.03 -20.49 4.32
N TYR A 271 -18.39 -21.67 4.38
CA TYR A 271 -19.06 -22.92 4.74
C TYR A 271 -19.58 -22.90 6.19
N ILE A 272 -18.73 -22.43 7.14
CA ILE A 272 -19.07 -22.33 8.56
C ILE A 272 -20.17 -21.28 8.79
N ALA A 273 -20.03 -20.09 8.17
CA ALA A 273 -20.82 -18.90 8.48
C ALA A 273 -20.83 -18.65 10.01
N ASP A 274 -22.02 -18.49 10.62
CA ASP A 274 -22.17 -18.30 12.07
C ASP A 274 -22.47 -19.61 12.84
N SER A 275 -22.35 -20.79 12.19
CA SER A 275 -22.67 -22.07 12.83
C SER A 275 -21.54 -22.57 13.74
N ALA A 276 -21.80 -22.56 15.05
CA ALA A 276 -20.91 -23.14 16.06
C ALA A 276 -20.68 -24.66 15.84
N ASP A 277 -21.72 -25.39 15.42
CA ASP A 277 -21.64 -26.83 15.18
C ASP A 277 -20.77 -27.17 13.97
N ARG A 278 -20.87 -26.38 12.89
CA ARG A 278 -19.96 -26.53 11.73
C ARG A 278 -18.52 -26.22 12.11
N ALA A 279 -18.28 -25.13 12.86
CA ALA A 279 -16.94 -24.81 13.34
C ALA A 279 -16.33 -25.93 14.20
N MET A 280 -17.15 -26.57 15.05
CA MET A 280 -16.73 -27.72 15.87
C MET A 280 -16.38 -28.94 15.02
N ARG A 281 -17.24 -29.37 14.08
CA ARG A 281 -16.94 -30.52 13.21
C ARG A 281 -15.78 -30.24 12.25
N VAL A 282 -15.59 -28.99 11.81
CA VAL A 282 -14.41 -28.56 11.04
C VAL A 282 -13.14 -28.71 11.89
N GLN A 283 -13.14 -28.26 13.14
CA GLN A 283 -12.03 -28.47 14.07
C GLN A 283 -11.72 -29.97 14.24
N GLU A 284 -12.72 -30.82 14.46
CA GLU A 284 -12.53 -32.28 14.60
C GLU A 284 -11.82 -32.88 13.37
N VAL A 285 -12.23 -32.50 12.16
CA VAL A 285 -11.62 -32.99 10.92
C VAL A 285 -10.17 -32.54 10.80
N ILE A 286 -9.87 -31.28 11.09
CA ILE A 286 -8.49 -30.75 11.01
C ILE A 286 -7.59 -31.44 12.05
N GLU A 287 -8.02 -31.53 13.32
CA GLU A 287 -7.26 -32.24 14.35
C GLU A 287 -7.08 -33.74 14.01
N SER A 288 -8.09 -34.37 13.39
CA SER A 288 -8.02 -35.77 12.95
C SER A 288 -6.94 -35.97 11.87
N LEU A 289 -6.90 -35.10 10.85
CA LEU A 289 -5.94 -35.19 9.75
C LEU A 289 -4.52 -34.83 10.20
N SER A 290 -4.35 -33.85 11.10
CA SER A 290 -3.03 -33.46 11.61
C SER A 290 -2.35 -34.56 12.44
N LYS A 291 -3.13 -35.35 13.19
CA LYS A 291 -2.63 -36.32 14.18
C LYS A 291 -2.42 -37.73 13.64
N ASN A 292 -3.29 -38.25 12.77
CA ASN A 292 -3.37 -39.68 12.46
C ASN A 292 -2.48 -40.17 11.28
N PHE A 293 -1.51 -39.36 10.84
CA PHE A 293 -0.73 -39.60 9.62
C PHE A 293 0.76 -39.19 9.71
N ASP A 294 1.42 -39.29 10.87
CA ASP A 294 2.88 -39.03 11.05
C ASP A 294 3.39 -37.68 10.52
N GLY A 295 2.55 -36.64 10.55
CA GLY A 295 2.88 -35.34 9.96
C GLY A 295 2.93 -35.30 8.43
N ARG A 296 2.36 -36.29 7.73
CA ARG A 296 2.35 -36.38 6.25
C ARG A 296 1.25 -35.55 5.58
N VAL A 297 0.23 -35.09 6.31
CA VAL A 297 -0.93 -34.37 5.73
C VAL A 297 -0.88 -32.89 6.11
N LEU A 298 -0.59 -32.01 5.16
CA LEU A 298 -0.73 -30.56 5.31
C LEU A 298 -2.17 -30.16 4.98
N VAL A 299 -2.81 -29.39 5.86
CA VAL A 299 -4.13 -28.77 5.59
C VAL A 299 -3.94 -27.26 5.47
N ILE A 300 -4.36 -26.68 4.35
CA ILE A 300 -4.44 -25.22 4.16
C ILE A 300 -5.93 -24.86 3.98
N ALA A 301 -6.41 -23.90 4.75
CA ALA A 301 -7.76 -23.36 4.62
C ALA A 301 -7.74 -21.85 4.36
N THR A 302 -8.80 -21.33 3.73
CA THR A 302 -8.94 -19.88 3.47
C THR A 302 -10.15 -19.29 4.18
N GLY A 303 -10.03 -18.02 4.61
CA GLY A 303 -11.15 -17.24 5.15
C GLY A 303 -11.00 -15.74 4.92
N GLN A 304 -12.03 -14.98 5.25
CA GLN A 304 -12.11 -13.53 5.01
C GLN A 304 -11.58 -12.73 6.20
N SER A 305 -11.87 -13.18 7.42
CA SER A 305 -11.46 -12.49 8.66
C SER A 305 -10.04 -12.90 9.06
N ALA A 306 -9.23 -11.92 9.43
CA ALA A 306 -7.92 -12.18 10.05
C ALA A 306 -8.06 -12.65 11.51
N LEU A 307 -8.63 -11.81 12.38
CA LEU A 307 -8.66 -12.06 13.84
C LEU A 307 -9.98 -11.66 14.54
N THR A 308 -10.88 -10.94 13.87
CA THR A 308 -12.05 -10.27 14.49
C THR A 308 -13.42 -10.86 14.08
N GLY A 309 -13.43 -12.03 13.43
CA GLY A 309 -14.67 -12.80 13.25
C GLY A 309 -15.27 -13.25 14.59
N THR A 310 -16.50 -13.77 14.56
CA THR A 310 -17.30 -14.10 15.76
C THR A 310 -16.54 -14.95 16.79
N PRO A 311 -16.95 -14.97 18.08
CA PRO A 311 -16.28 -15.76 19.13
C PRO A 311 -16.16 -17.27 18.85
N VAL A 312 -16.95 -17.79 17.90
CA VAL A 312 -16.82 -19.12 17.31
C VAL A 312 -15.57 -19.22 16.43
N LEU A 313 -15.42 -18.30 15.46
CA LEU A 313 -14.28 -18.26 14.54
C LEU A 313 -12.96 -18.07 15.29
N SER A 314 -12.91 -17.19 16.29
CA SER A 314 -11.71 -16.95 17.10
C SER A 314 -11.16 -18.23 17.76
N LYS A 315 -12.05 -19.12 18.26
CA LYS A 315 -11.67 -20.42 18.81
C LYS A 315 -11.11 -21.38 17.76
N LEU A 316 -11.68 -21.38 16.56
CA LEU A 316 -11.20 -22.20 15.44
C LEU A 316 -9.84 -21.71 14.92
N LEU A 317 -9.63 -20.40 14.81
CA LEU A 317 -8.35 -19.80 14.40
C LEU A 317 -7.21 -20.19 15.33
N GLY A 318 -7.49 -20.37 16.63
CA GLY A 318 -6.53 -20.91 17.62
C GLY A 318 -6.12 -22.38 17.42
N ARG A 319 -6.65 -23.07 16.39
CA ARG A 319 -6.21 -24.40 15.94
C ARG A 319 -5.33 -24.37 14.70
N PHE A 320 -5.33 -23.26 13.96
CA PHE A 320 -4.45 -23.05 12.82
C PHE A 320 -3.11 -22.48 13.30
N ALA A 321 -2.11 -23.36 13.42
CA ALA A 321 -0.79 -23.03 13.97
C ALA A 321 0.02 -22.08 13.06
N VAL A 322 -0.22 -22.14 11.74
CA VAL A 322 0.31 -21.16 10.78
C VAL A 322 -0.82 -20.22 10.38
N GLN A 323 -0.63 -18.92 10.57
CA GLN A 323 -1.55 -17.88 10.12
C GLN A 323 -0.83 -16.99 9.10
N VAL A 324 -1.51 -16.74 7.98
CA VAL A 324 -1.10 -15.84 6.89
C VAL A 324 -2.21 -14.81 6.70
N GLN A 325 -1.84 -13.54 6.52
CA GLN A 325 -2.76 -12.46 6.25
C GLN A 325 -2.26 -11.69 5.03
N LEU A 326 -3.12 -11.56 4.02
CA LEU A 326 -2.84 -10.80 2.80
C LEU A 326 -3.48 -9.40 2.91
N SER A 327 -2.77 -8.37 2.44
CA SER A 327 -3.10 -6.95 2.57
C SER A 327 -3.55 -6.31 1.24
N ASP A 328 -4.05 -5.07 1.31
CA ASP A 328 -4.38 -4.29 0.12
C ASP A 328 -3.12 -3.92 -0.71
N SER A 329 -1.99 -3.69 -0.04
CA SER A 329 -0.71 -3.36 -0.70
C SER A 329 -0.17 -4.49 -1.59
N ASP A 330 -0.44 -5.76 -1.26
CA ASP A 330 -0.08 -6.90 -2.13
C ASP A 330 -0.80 -6.82 -3.49
N VAL A 331 -2.02 -6.28 -3.52
CA VAL A 331 -2.83 -6.12 -4.74
C VAL A 331 -2.18 -5.12 -5.68
N GLU A 332 -1.74 -3.98 -5.15
CA GLU A 332 -1.08 -2.96 -5.94
C GLU A 332 0.25 -3.47 -6.51
N GLU A 333 1.03 -4.23 -5.72
CA GLU A 333 2.29 -4.82 -6.21
C GLU A 333 2.03 -5.85 -7.32
N VAL A 334 1.06 -6.75 -7.12
CA VAL A 334 0.62 -7.69 -8.16
C VAL A 334 0.14 -6.92 -9.39
N LEU A 335 -0.62 -5.82 -9.25
CA LEU A 335 -1.06 -4.99 -10.39
C LEU A 335 0.12 -4.33 -11.13
N ARG A 336 1.11 -3.81 -10.38
CA ARG A 336 2.33 -3.20 -10.92
C ARG A 336 3.21 -4.20 -11.66
N GLU A 337 3.29 -5.44 -11.19
CA GLU A 337 4.08 -6.53 -11.81
C GLU A 337 3.33 -7.25 -12.95
N THR A 338 2.00 -7.36 -12.90
CA THR A 338 1.22 -8.15 -13.88
C THR A 338 0.67 -7.34 -15.06
N VAL A 339 0.17 -6.12 -14.84
CA VAL A 339 -0.53 -5.33 -15.88
C VAL A 339 0.21 -4.03 -16.18
N LEU A 340 0.63 -3.29 -15.15
CA LEU A 340 1.23 -1.97 -15.32
C LEU A 340 2.75 -2.05 -15.58
N LYS A 341 3.34 -3.24 -15.68
CA LYS A 341 4.80 -3.40 -15.80
C LYS A 341 5.35 -2.70 -17.04
N LYS A 342 6.41 -1.92 -16.84
CA LYS A 342 6.96 -0.96 -17.83
C LYS A 342 8.11 -1.54 -18.63
N LYS A 343 8.17 -1.23 -19.93
CA LYS A 343 9.38 -1.44 -20.75
C LYS A 343 10.55 -0.61 -20.20
N ALA A 344 11.78 -1.06 -20.48
CA ALA A 344 12.97 -0.28 -20.14
C ALA A 344 13.05 0.98 -21.00
N SER A 345 12.75 0.88 -22.30
CA SER A 345 12.69 2.01 -23.24
C SER A 345 11.72 3.13 -22.82
N ALA A 346 10.63 2.80 -22.11
CA ALA A 346 9.65 3.76 -21.63
C ALA A 346 10.07 4.50 -20.33
N SER A 347 11.15 4.08 -19.68
CA SER A 347 11.56 4.61 -18.38
C SER A 347 11.96 6.08 -18.42
N GLN A 348 12.69 6.50 -19.46
CA GLN A 348 13.16 7.87 -19.60
C GLN A 348 12.01 8.83 -19.97
N PRO A 349 11.14 8.53 -20.97
CA PRO A 349 9.94 9.34 -21.22
C PRO A 349 9.02 9.50 -20.00
N LEU A 350 8.89 8.49 -19.14
CA LEU A 350 8.11 8.61 -17.89
C LEU A 350 8.84 9.46 -16.82
N LYS A 351 10.16 9.32 -16.68
CA LYS A 351 10.96 10.15 -15.76
C LYS A 351 10.98 11.64 -16.19
N GLU A 352 10.89 11.91 -17.49
CA GLU A 352 10.72 13.26 -18.05
C GLU A 352 9.30 13.80 -17.84
N LEU A 353 8.27 12.99 -18.14
CA LEU A 353 6.85 13.34 -17.93
C LEU A 353 6.58 13.73 -16.47
N PHE A 354 7.03 12.92 -15.51
CA PHE A 354 6.85 13.17 -14.08
C PHE A 354 7.94 14.04 -13.44
N SER A 355 8.75 14.75 -14.24
CA SER A 355 9.72 15.72 -13.72
C SER A 355 9.02 17.02 -13.26
N PRO A 356 9.69 17.86 -12.44
CA PRO A 356 9.19 19.20 -12.09
C PRO A 356 9.00 20.14 -13.28
N ALA A 357 9.60 19.85 -14.45
CA ALA A 357 9.40 20.58 -15.70
C ALA A 357 8.34 19.94 -16.62
N GLY A 358 7.84 18.75 -16.26
CA GLY A 358 6.71 18.07 -16.88
C GLY A 358 5.42 18.32 -16.10
N CYS A 359 4.65 17.27 -15.84
CA CYS A 359 3.32 17.37 -15.25
C CYS A 359 3.26 17.23 -13.73
N LEU A 360 4.40 17.11 -13.02
CA LEU A 360 4.41 16.90 -11.56
C LEU A 360 3.68 18.03 -10.81
N GLY A 361 3.78 19.28 -11.29
CA GLY A 361 3.06 20.41 -10.70
C GLY A 361 1.53 20.34 -10.85
N GLU A 362 1.03 19.76 -11.94
CA GLU A 362 -0.41 19.54 -12.16
C GLU A 362 -0.92 18.39 -11.25
N ILE A 363 -0.16 17.29 -11.15
CA ILE A 363 -0.47 16.19 -10.21
C ILE A 363 -0.47 16.68 -8.76
N ALA A 364 0.49 17.53 -8.40
CA ALA A 364 0.59 18.14 -7.07
C ALA A 364 -0.55 19.12 -6.76
N ALA A 365 -1.24 19.66 -7.77
CA ALA A 365 -2.41 20.52 -7.60
C ALA A 365 -3.72 19.72 -7.37
N HIS A 366 -3.78 18.45 -7.80
CA HIS A 366 -5.02 17.65 -7.73
C HIS A 366 -5.45 17.37 -6.29
N LEU A 367 -6.68 17.76 -5.97
CA LEU A 367 -7.34 17.47 -4.68
C LEU A 367 -6.57 17.99 -3.46
N GLN A 368 -5.84 19.10 -3.59
CA GLN A 368 -5.16 19.75 -2.47
C GLN A 368 -6.11 20.03 -1.29
N GLY A 369 -5.58 19.93 -0.07
CA GLY A 369 -6.37 19.99 1.17
C GLY A 369 -6.97 18.64 1.60
N SER A 370 -7.19 17.71 0.66
CA SER A 370 -7.78 16.41 0.97
C SER A 370 -6.77 15.34 1.40
N THR A 371 -7.25 14.29 2.07
CA THR A 371 -6.46 13.08 2.39
C THR A 371 -6.06 12.25 1.16
N PHE A 372 -6.66 12.56 0.00
CA PHE A 372 -6.43 11.92 -1.31
C PHE A 372 -5.37 12.62 -2.15
N ALA A 373 -4.95 13.83 -1.76
CA ALA A 373 -3.95 14.64 -2.44
C ALA A 373 -2.65 13.86 -2.76
N HIS A 374 -1.88 14.38 -3.72
CA HIS A 374 -0.55 13.88 -4.02
C HIS A 374 0.40 14.04 -2.81
N ARG A 375 1.22 13.02 -2.57
CA ARG A 375 2.21 12.96 -1.49
C ARG A 375 3.60 12.68 -2.05
N ARG A 376 4.64 13.13 -1.35
CA ARG A 376 6.04 12.89 -1.74
C ARG A 376 6.43 11.41 -1.84
N GLU A 377 5.75 10.53 -1.09
CA GLU A 377 5.85 9.08 -1.21
C GLU A 377 5.35 8.54 -2.57
N ASP A 378 4.31 9.16 -3.14
CA ASP A 378 3.72 8.78 -4.44
C ASP A 378 4.68 9.02 -5.61
N GLU A 379 5.62 9.96 -5.52
CA GLU A 379 6.54 10.34 -6.61
C GLU A 379 7.26 9.10 -7.20
N SER A 380 7.66 8.18 -6.32
CA SER A 380 8.29 6.90 -6.68
C SER A 380 7.35 5.92 -7.41
N LEU A 381 6.03 6.07 -7.21
CA LEU A 381 4.98 5.20 -7.74
C LEU A 381 4.32 5.76 -9.01
N LEU A 382 4.46 7.05 -9.33
CA LEU A 382 3.89 7.67 -10.54
C LEU A 382 4.29 6.92 -11.81
N GLY A 383 5.60 6.66 -11.97
CA GLY A 383 6.16 5.91 -13.10
C GLY A 383 5.60 4.49 -13.22
N PRO A 384 5.72 3.64 -12.19
CA PRO A 384 5.14 2.29 -12.16
C PRO A 384 3.62 2.23 -12.37
N SER A 385 2.83 3.06 -11.67
CA SER A 385 1.36 2.96 -11.68
C SER A 385 0.67 3.62 -12.89
N TYR A 386 1.34 4.50 -13.64
CA TYR A 386 0.79 5.14 -14.85
C TYR A 386 0.07 4.14 -15.81
N PRO A 387 -1.11 4.44 -16.39
CA PRO A 387 -1.91 5.66 -16.33
C PRO A 387 -2.84 5.80 -15.11
N LEU A 388 -2.67 4.98 -14.07
CA LEU A 388 -3.44 5.04 -12.83
C LEU A 388 -2.61 5.76 -11.76
N LEU A 389 -2.92 7.03 -11.49
CA LEU A 389 -2.22 7.76 -10.43
C LEU A 389 -2.63 7.23 -9.04
N PRO A 390 -1.73 7.19 -8.04
CA PRO A 390 -2.07 6.79 -6.67
C PRO A 390 -3.23 7.59 -6.07
N THR A 391 -3.37 8.87 -6.42
CA THR A 391 -4.52 9.72 -6.04
C THR A 391 -5.86 9.19 -6.56
N ARG A 392 -5.89 8.62 -7.78
CA ARG A 392 -7.07 7.98 -8.38
C ARG A 392 -7.35 6.62 -7.75
N GLN A 393 -6.31 5.83 -7.45
CA GLN A 393 -6.44 4.51 -6.81
C GLN A 393 -7.07 4.65 -5.42
N ARG A 394 -6.54 5.53 -4.56
CA ARG A 394 -7.12 5.85 -3.24
C ARG A 394 -8.57 6.34 -3.32
N LEU A 395 -8.87 7.19 -4.31
CA LEU A 395 -10.23 7.68 -4.55
C LEU A 395 -11.20 6.53 -4.89
N TRP A 396 -10.80 5.63 -5.80
CA TRP A 396 -11.60 4.47 -6.18
C TRP A 396 -11.81 3.50 -5.01
N GLU A 397 -10.77 3.17 -4.25
CA GLU A 397 -10.89 2.34 -3.04
C GLU A 397 -11.91 2.91 -2.04
N ARG A 398 -11.92 4.24 -1.85
CA ARG A 398 -12.91 4.91 -1.00
C ARG A 398 -14.33 4.82 -1.57
N VAL A 399 -14.52 5.11 -2.86
CA VAL A 399 -15.81 4.92 -3.55
C VAL A 399 -16.33 3.49 -3.36
N LEU A 400 -15.48 2.51 -3.61
CA LEU A 400 -15.83 1.09 -3.54
C LEU A 400 -16.22 0.72 -2.10
N THR A 401 -15.38 1.06 -1.12
CA THR A 401 -15.68 0.82 0.31
C THR A 401 -16.99 1.48 0.77
N THR A 402 -17.28 2.71 0.30
CA THR A 402 -18.52 3.43 0.67
C THR A 402 -19.77 2.98 -0.08
N THR A 403 -19.67 2.09 -1.08
CA THR A 403 -20.81 1.60 -1.89
C THR A 403 -21.11 0.10 -1.71
N ASP A 404 -20.32 -0.66 -0.96
CA ASP A 404 -20.59 -2.07 -0.62
C ASP A 404 -21.50 -2.23 0.60
N THR A 405 -22.73 -1.71 0.52
CA THR A 405 -23.76 -1.80 1.58
C THR A 405 -24.17 -3.22 1.95
N THR A 406 -23.78 -4.21 1.15
CA THR A 406 -24.09 -5.63 1.36
C THR A 406 -22.95 -6.43 2.00
N GLY A 407 -21.79 -5.81 2.25
CA GLY A 407 -20.60 -6.51 2.77
C GLY A 407 -20.12 -7.64 1.85
N THR A 408 -20.47 -7.57 0.57
CA THR A 408 -20.25 -8.64 -0.42
C THR A 408 -18.82 -8.70 -0.94
N GLY A 409 -17.99 -7.73 -0.60
CA GLY A 409 -16.62 -7.64 -1.02
C GLY A 409 -16.51 -7.15 -2.46
N ILE A 410 -15.96 -5.96 -2.65
CA ILE A 410 -15.54 -5.53 -3.98
C ILE A 410 -14.24 -6.26 -4.32
N GLN A 411 -14.47 -7.41 -4.94
CA GLN A 411 -13.50 -8.45 -5.30
C GLN A 411 -12.24 -7.88 -5.98
N LEU A 412 -11.06 -8.47 -5.81
CA LEU A 412 -9.88 -8.16 -6.66
C LEU A 412 -10.17 -8.40 -8.15
N ARG A 413 -11.04 -9.37 -8.42
CA ARG A 413 -11.67 -9.60 -9.73
C ARG A 413 -12.27 -8.33 -10.33
N SER A 414 -12.71 -7.39 -9.50
CA SER A 414 -12.96 -6.01 -9.92
C SER A 414 -11.65 -5.22 -9.98
N GLN A 415 -10.90 -4.95 -8.90
CA GLN A 415 -9.72 -4.06 -8.95
C GLN A 415 -8.67 -4.36 -10.05
N LEU A 416 -8.20 -5.60 -10.22
CA LEU A 416 -7.24 -5.97 -11.27
C LEU A 416 -7.84 -5.82 -12.68
N ARG A 417 -9.12 -6.18 -12.84
CA ARG A 417 -9.84 -6.05 -14.10
C ARG A 417 -10.16 -4.59 -14.42
N LEU A 418 -10.65 -3.84 -13.44
CA LEU A 418 -10.91 -2.40 -13.46
C LEU A 418 -9.66 -1.65 -13.91
N ALA A 419 -8.52 -1.96 -13.31
CA ALA A 419 -7.23 -1.40 -13.72
C ALA A 419 -6.84 -1.82 -15.15
N PHE A 420 -7.08 -3.07 -15.56
CA PHE A 420 -6.83 -3.52 -16.92
C PHE A 420 -7.77 -2.88 -17.96
N ASP A 421 -9.07 -2.80 -17.71
CA ASP A 421 -10.08 -2.18 -18.56
C ASP A 421 -9.87 -0.63 -18.60
N ALA A 422 -9.41 -0.02 -17.51
CA ALA A 422 -8.95 1.37 -17.46
C ALA A 422 -7.71 1.63 -18.33
N VAL A 423 -6.68 0.79 -18.22
CA VAL A 423 -5.50 0.79 -19.10
C VAL A 423 -5.93 0.60 -20.55
N ARG A 424 -6.87 -0.31 -20.82
CA ARG A 424 -7.41 -0.59 -22.16
C ARG A 424 -8.22 0.57 -22.74
N LYS A 425 -8.91 1.35 -21.90
CA LYS A 425 -9.56 2.63 -22.27
C LYS A 425 -8.53 3.70 -22.62
N ALA A 426 -7.42 3.80 -21.87
CA ALA A 426 -6.38 4.82 -22.06
C ALA A 426 -5.27 4.44 -23.07
N LYS A 427 -5.18 3.18 -23.53
CA LYS A 427 -4.02 2.64 -24.28
C LYS A 427 -3.67 3.40 -25.57
N ASP A 428 -4.67 3.95 -26.28
CA ASP A 428 -4.49 4.55 -27.60
C ASP A 428 -4.26 6.07 -27.56
N ALA A 429 -4.34 6.67 -26.37
CA ALA A 429 -4.04 8.07 -26.14
C ALA A 429 -2.52 8.35 -26.18
N PRO A 430 -2.10 9.62 -26.40
CA PRO A 430 -0.71 10.05 -26.26
C PRO A 430 -0.15 9.80 -24.86
N LEU A 431 1.17 9.64 -24.76
CA LEU A 431 1.88 9.71 -23.49
C LEU A 431 1.59 11.06 -22.81
N GLY A 432 1.18 11.03 -21.54
CA GLY A 432 0.63 12.16 -20.79
C GLY A 432 -0.83 11.95 -20.37
N HIS A 433 -1.60 11.14 -21.12
CA HIS A 433 -3.00 10.88 -20.78
C HIS A 433 -3.16 9.77 -19.72
N ILE A 434 -3.93 10.07 -18.67
CA ILE A 434 -4.25 9.19 -17.54
C ILE A 434 -5.73 8.75 -17.57
N VAL A 435 -6.15 8.00 -16.56
CA VAL A 435 -7.57 7.64 -16.39
C VAL A 435 -8.24 8.65 -15.43
N GLY A 436 -9.26 9.34 -15.94
CA GLY A 436 -10.13 10.22 -15.13
C GLY A 436 -10.82 9.45 -14.01
N GLY A 437 -10.97 10.08 -12.84
CA GLY A 437 -11.52 9.44 -11.65
C GLY A 437 -12.98 9.03 -11.79
N ASP A 438 -13.73 9.67 -12.70
CA ASP A 438 -15.12 9.36 -13.05
C ASP A 438 -15.32 7.96 -13.67
N PHE A 439 -14.26 7.34 -14.20
CA PHE A 439 -14.31 6.00 -14.79
C PHE A 439 -14.92 4.94 -13.85
N ILE A 440 -14.69 5.05 -12.53
CA ILE A 440 -15.19 4.08 -11.56
C ILE A 440 -16.72 3.98 -11.53
N TYR A 441 -17.44 5.07 -11.87
CA TYR A 441 -18.89 5.07 -11.96
C TYR A 441 -19.40 4.10 -13.04
N ASP A 442 -18.74 4.06 -14.20
CA ASP A 442 -19.19 3.29 -15.37
C ASP A 442 -19.23 1.77 -15.09
N GLU A 443 -18.35 1.32 -14.21
CA GLU A 443 -18.20 -0.07 -13.76
C GLU A 443 -19.15 -0.44 -12.61
N ILE A 444 -19.46 0.50 -11.70
CA ILE A 444 -20.36 0.24 -10.56
C ILE A 444 -21.83 0.61 -10.79
N ARG A 445 -22.17 1.40 -11.83
CA ARG A 445 -23.54 1.93 -12.08
C ARG A 445 -24.66 0.88 -12.07
N MET A 446 -24.41 -0.32 -12.57
CA MET A 446 -25.40 -1.42 -12.55
C MET A 446 -25.69 -1.89 -11.12
N ARG A 447 -24.66 -1.94 -10.25
CA ARG A 447 -24.81 -2.25 -8.83
C ARG A 447 -25.53 -1.12 -8.09
N LEU A 448 -25.14 0.14 -8.32
CA LEU A 448 -25.77 1.31 -7.70
C LEU A 448 -27.29 1.37 -7.97
N ARG A 449 -27.73 0.96 -9.16
CA ARG A 449 -29.15 0.82 -9.53
C ARG A 449 -29.82 -0.35 -8.80
N GLN A 450 -29.16 -1.50 -8.70
CA GLN A 450 -29.68 -2.69 -8.00
C GLN A 450 -29.77 -2.50 -6.48
N SER A 451 -28.88 -1.71 -5.88
CA SER A 451 -28.88 -1.41 -4.44
C SER A 451 -29.61 -0.11 -4.08
N SER A 452 -30.30 0.54 -5.04
CA SER A 452 -30.99 1.84 -4.88
C SER A 452 -30.11 2.98 -4.35
N GLN A 453 -28.78 2.90 -4.50
CA GLN A 453 -27.83 3.92 -4.03
C GLN A 453 -27.76 5.17 -4.93
N ILE A 454 -28.38 5.12 -6.11
CA ILE A 454 -28.61 6.25 -7.01
C ILE A 454 -30.08 6.29 -7.44
N SER A 455 -30.67 7.49 -7.52
CA SER A 455 -32.05 7.64 -8.00
C SER A 455 -32.18 7.22 -9.47
N VAL A 456 -33.33 6.66 -9.84
CA VAL A 456 -33.62 6.28 -11.23
C VAL A 456 -33.62 7.51 -12.15
N GLU A 457 -34.08 8.66 -11.65
CA GLU A 457 -34.12 9.92 -12.40
C GLU A 457 -32.70 10.43 -12.73
N THR A 458 -31.82 10.53 -11.72
CA THR A 458 -30.41 10.93 -11.91
C THR A 458 -29.66 9.95 -12.78
N ALA A 459 -29.82 8.65 -12.55
CA ALA A 459 -29.10 7.63 -13.30
C ALA A 459 -29.52 7.59 -14.78
N ASN A 460 -30.79 7.84 -15.10
CA ASN A 460 -31.27 7.96 -16.48
C ASN A 460 -30.81 9.27 -17.15
N ALA A 461 -30.71 10.36 -16.39
CA ALA A 461 -30.15 11.62 -16.90
C ALA A 461 -28.68 11.48 -17.29
N ILE A 462 -27.87 10.78 -16.47
CA ILE A 462 -26.47 10.46 -16.78
C ILE A 462 -26.38 9.61 -18.06
N ASP A 463 -27.08 8.47 -18.17
CA ASP A 463 -27.02 7.63 -19.37
C ASP A 463 -27.43 8.38 -20.66
N LYS A 464 -28.43 9.27 -20.57
CA LYS A 464 -28.90 10.09 -21.69
C LYS A 464 -27.83 11.09 -22.17
N LEU A 465 -27.09 11.70 -21.25
CA LEU A 465 -26.03 12.67 -21.54
C LEU A 465 -24.74 11.96 -22.02
N ASP A 466 -24.43 10.81 -21.45
CA ASP A 466 -23.25 9.99 -21.77
C ASP A 466 -23.35 9.35 -23.16
N GLY A 467 -24.57 8.93 -23.54
CA GLY A 467 -24.88 8.41 -24.89
C GLY A 467 -24.93 9.48 -25.99
N ALA A 468 -24.66 10.75 -25.69
CA ALA A 468 -24.67 11.84 -26.66
C ALA A 468 -23.46 11.82 -27.61
N LYS A 469 -23.59 12.52 -28.74
CA LYS A 469 -22.53 12.64 -29.75
C LYS A 469 -21.68 13.90 -29.60
N ASP A 470 -22.18 14.92 -28.89
CA ASP A 470 -21.48 16.17 -28.61
C ASP A 470 -20.70 16.10 -27.30
N GLU A 471 -19.53 16.73 -27.27
CA GLU A 471 -18.60 16.64 -26.15
C GLU A 471 -19.09 17.40 -24.91
N ARG A 472 -19.92 18.43 -25.08
CA ARG A 472 -20.48 19.20 -23.95
C ARG A 472 -21.49 18.38 -23.14
N SER A 473 -22.33 17.57 -23.80
CA SER A 473 -23.22 16.62 -23.10
C SER A 473 -22.44 15.50 -22.41
N ARG A 474 -21.34 15.02 -22.99
CA ARG A 474 -20.43 14.08 -22.31
C ARG A 474 -19.77 14.70 -21.10
N LEU A 475 -19.27 15.93 -21.20
CA LEU A 475 -18.70 16.65 -20.06
C LEU A 475 -19.74 16.85 -18.95
N LYS A 476 -21.01 17.12 -19.29
CA LYS A 476 -22.13 17.10 -18.33
C LYS A 476 -22.31 15.73 -17.66
N ALA A 477 -22.29 14.64 -18.42
CA ALA A 477 -22.36 13.30 -17.84
C ALA A 477 -21.19 13.03 -16.89
N ARG A 478 -19.95 13.33 -17.31
CA ARG A 478 -18.74 13.19 -16.49
C ARG A 478 -18.79 14.03 -15.21
N ALA A 479 -19.25 15.29 -15.29
CA ALA A 479 -19.45 16.14 -14.12
C ALA A 479 -20.48 15.56 -13.13
N LEU A 480 -21.62 15.05 -13.62
CA LEU A 480 -22.61 14.38 -12.78
C LEU A 480 -22.07 13.08 -12.13
N LYS A 481 -21.29 12.28 -12.88
CA LYS A 481 -20.58 11.11 -12.34
C LYS A 481 -19.64 11.53 -11.20
N ALA A 482 -18.80 12.54 -11.43
CA ALA A 482 -17.86 13.06 -10.43
C ALA A 482 -18.57 13.61 -9.18
N VAL A 483 -19.61 14.44 -9.33
CA VAL A 483 -20.41 14.96 -8.19
C VAL A 483 -20.98 13.80 -7.37
N PHE A 484 -21.62 12.81 -8.01
CA PHE A 484 -22.18 11.66 -7.29
C PHE A 484 -21.12 10.89 -6.49
N LEU A 485 -19.97 10.60 -7.11
CA LEU A 485 -18.87 9.86 -6.48
C LEU A 485 -18.30 10.63 -5.26
N LEU A 486 -18.05 11.92 -5.42
CA LEU A 486 -17.52 12.76 -4.34
C LEU A 486 -18.55 12.95 -3.21
N THR A 487 -19.83 13.20 -3.52
CA THR A 487 -20.90 13.26 -2.51
C THR A 487 -21.02 11.96 -1.71
N ARG A 488 -20.84 10.79 -2.34
CA ARG A 488 -20.86 9.49 -1.62
C ARG A 488 -19.66 9.29 -0.70
N ILE A 489 -18.52 9.92 -0.96
CA ILE A 489 -17.37 9.93 -0.03
C ILE A 489 -17.65 10.87 1.16
N THR A 490 -18.07 12.11 0.90
CA THR A 490 -18.19 13.17 1.91
C THR A 490 -19.38 12.99 2.84
N SER A 491 -20.53 12.50 2.34
CA SER A 491 -21.71 12.22 3.18
C SER A 491 -21.54 10.99 4.09
N ASN A 492 -20.68 10.04 3.70
CA ASN A 492 -20.45 8.79 4.45
C ASN A 492 -19.16 8.81 5.30
N SER A 493 -18.45 9.93 5.41
CA SER A 493 -17.23 10.06 6.22
C SER A 493 -17.51 10.69 7.58
N ALA A 494 -17.38 9.90 8.66
CA ALA A 494 -17.48 10.37 10.05
C ALA A 494 -16.30 11.25 10.52
N GLN A 495 -15.30 11.43 9.67
CA GLN A 495 -14.19 12.37 9.80
C GLN A 495 -14.17 13.24 8.56
N ASP A 496 -13.76 14.51 8.68
CA ASP A 496 -13.53 15.33 7.49
C ASP A 496 -12.41 14.71 6.64
N THR A 497 -12.62 14.71 5.32
CA THR A 497 -11.66 14.19 4.34
C THR A 497 -10.94 15.31 3.58
N GLY A 498 -11.29 16.58 3.81
CA GLY A 498 -10.79 17.74 3.07
C GLY A 498 -11.17 17.72 1.58
N LEU A 499 -12.23 16.97 1.24
CA LEU A 499 -12.68 16.74 -0.13
C LEU A 499 -13.98 17.51 -0.36
N HIS A 500 -14.03 18.33 -1.41
CA HIS A 500 -15.16 19.20 -1.72
C HIS A 500 -15.81 18.82 -3.05
N THR A 501 -17.11 19.09 -3.20
CA THR A 501 -17.84 18.98 -4.46
C THR A 501 -17.90 20.33 -5.18
N ASP A 502 -16.83 21.11 -5.11
CA ASP A 502 -16.70 22.41 -5.76
C ASP A 502 -16.20 22.27 -7.21
N ALA A 503 -16.15 23.37 -7.96
CA ALA A 503 -15.72 23.34 -9.37
C ALA A 503 -14.27 22.88 -9.55
N GLN A 504 -13.35 23.16 -8.61
CA GLN A 504 -11.97 22.69 -8.68
C GLN A 504 -11.88 21.19 -8.37
N GLY A 505 -12.45 20.73 -7.25
CA GLY A 505 -12.45 19.31 -6.88
C GLY A 505 -13.07 18.41 -7.94
N ILE A 506 -14.18 18.84 -8.56
CA ILE A 506 -14.81 18.14 -9.68
C ILE A 506 -13.88 18.10 -10.90
N ALA A 507 -13.29 19.23 -11.29
CA ALA A 507 -12.38 19.27 -12.44
C ALA A 507 -11.11 18.42 -12.21
N ASP A 508 -10.52 18.48 -11.02
CA ASP A 508 -9.33 17.70 -10.62
C ASP A 508 -9.56 16.19 -10.67
N VAL A 509 -10.78 15.71 -10.40
CA VAL A 509 -11.19 14.31 -10.62
C VAL A 509 -11.24 13.97 -12.12
N LEU A 510 -11.73 14.91 -12.95
CA LEU A 510 -11.95 14.69 -14.38
C LEU A 510 -10.70 14.79 -15.25
N VAL A 511 -9.61 15.43 -14.79
CA VAL A 511 -8.34 15.52 -15.55
C VAL A 511 -7.88 14.13 -16.00
N ASP A 512 -7.80 13.97 -17.33
CA ASP A 512 -7.37 12.78 -18.05
C ASP A 512 -6.23 13.06 -19.05
N ASP A 513 -5.87 14.32 -19.30
CA ASP A 513 -4.60 14.72 -19.92
C ASP A 513 -3.76 15.57 -18.95
N LEU A 514 -2.57 15.09 -18.59
CA LEU A 514 -1.62 15.80 -17.73
C LEU A 514 -0.66 16.74 -18.50
N THR A 515 -0.71 16.72 -19.84
CA THR A 515 0.16 17.53 -20.72
C THR A 515 -0.56 18.70 -21.39
N GLY A 516 -1.89 18.61 -21.51
CA GLY A 516 -2.75 19.69 -21.99
C GLY A 516 -2.93 20.84 -21.00
N HIS A 517 -3.60 21.91 -21.45
CA HIS A 517 -3.88 23.07 -20.61
C HIS A 517 -5.09 22.82 -19.71
N SER A 518 -4.84 22.21 -18.56
CA SER A 518 -5.83 21.87 -17.52
C SER A 518 -6.72 23.05 -17.06
N SER A 519 -6.24 24.29 -17.20
CA SER A 519 -7.01 25.52 -16.97
C SER A 519 -8.22 25.67 -17.90
N ALA A 520 -8.14 25.17 -19.15
CA ALA A 520 -9.26 25.16 -20.07
C ALA A 520 -10.36 24.20 -19.61
N LEU A 521 -9.99 22.97 -19.20
CA LEU A 521 -10.93 21.99 -18.65
C LEU A 521 -11.59 22.51 -17.37
N ARG A 522 -10.83 23.13 -16.46
CA ARG A 522 -11.39 23.76 -15.24
C ARG A 522 -12.44 24.84 -15.58
N GLY A 523 -12.20 25.66 -16.60
CA GLY A 523 -13.16 26.65 -17.09
C GLY A 523 -14.41 26.03 -17.75
N GLU A 524 -14.25 24.99 -18.57
CA GLU A 524 -15.37 24.29 -19.20
C GLU A 524 -16.22 23.52 -18.19
N VAL A 525 -15.61 22.88 -17.19
CA VAL A 525 -16.30 22.20 -16.08
C VAL A 525 -17.14 23.19 -15.29
N ALA A 526 -16.59 24.35 -14.91
CA ALA A 526 -17.36 25.40 -14.23
C ALA A 526 -18.59 25.83 -15.06
N ALA A 527 -18.41 26.12 -16.35
CA ALA A 527 -19.51 26.48 -17.24
C ALA A 527 -20.55 25.35 -17.44
N VAL A 528 -20.12 24.08 -17.38
CA VAL A 528 -21.00 22.90 -17.43
C VAL A 528 -21.81 22.72 -16.14
N LEU A 529 -21.20 22.98 -14.99
CA LEU A 529 -21.86 22.89 -13.68
C LEU A 529 -22.97 23.94 -13.53
N GLU A 530 -22.73 25.18 -13.99
CA GLU A 530 -23.78 26.21 -14.03
C GLU A 530 -24.97 25.80 -14.92
N GLU A 531 -24.72 25.21 -16.10
CA GLU A 531 -25.82 24.72 -16.95
C GLU A 531 -26.62 23.58 -16.30
N LEU A 532 -25.94 22.70 -15.56
CA LEU A 532 -26.57 21.60 -14.82
C LEU A 532 -27.45 22.08 -13.65
N VAL A 533 -27.17 23.28 -13.12
CA VAL A 533 -28.00 23.97 -12.11
C VAL A 533 -29.14 24.75 -12.79
N GLU A 534 -28.83 25.70 -13.67
CA GLU A 534 -29.82 26.63 -14.22
C GLU A 534 -30.77 26.00 -15.25
N LYS A 535 -30.20 25.24 -16.20
CA LYS A 535 -30.91 24.78 -17.41
C LYS A 535 -31.46 23.37 -17.23
N ASP A 536 -30.60 22.44 -16.84
CA ASP A 536 -30.96 21.01 -16.74
C ASP A 536 -31.60 20.66 -15.39
N ARG A 537 -31.36 21.46 -14.34
CA ARG A 537 -31.90 21.29 -12.96
C ARG A 537 -31.62 19.91 -12.36
N LEU A 538 -30.41 19.40 -12.61
CA LEU A 538 -29.90 18.14 -12.06
C LEU A 538 -29.00 18.38 -10.84
N LEU A 539 -28.42 19.59 -10.74
CA LEU A 539 -27.62 20.05 -9.62
C LEU A 539 -28.27 21.23 -8.89
N MET A 540 -27.91 21.40 -7.63
CA MET A 540 -28.11 22.60 -6.83
C MET A 540 -26.79 23.06 -6.23
N LYS A 541 -26.62 24.38 -6.08
CA LYS A 541 -25.52 24.96 -5.29
C LYS A 541 -25.90 25.00 -3.81
N VAL A 542 -24.94 24.70 -2.95
CA VAL A 542 -25.02 24.87 -1.50
C VAL A 542 -23.79 25.66 -1.05
N SER A 543 -23.99 26.79 -0.38
CA SER A 543 -22.90 27.52 0.27
C SER A 543 -22.57 26.85 1.59
N ALA A 544 -21.33 26.40 1.75
CA ALA A 544 -20.83 25.75 2.96
C ALA A 544 -19.37 26.14 3.18
N GLY A 545 -19.01 26.56 4.40
CA GLY A 545 -17.67 27.09 4.72
C GLY A 545 -17.21 28.29 3.88
N GLY A 546 -18.11 28.97 3.17
CA GLY A 546 -17.78 30.04 2.22
C GLY A 546 -17.42 29.56 0.80
N LEU A 547 -17.53 28.26 0.50
CA LEU A 547 -17.36 27.68 -0.84
C LEU A 547 -18.71 27.29 -1.45
N GLU A 548 -18.80 27.31 -2.78
CA GLU A 548 -19.95 26.76 -3.52
C GLU A 548 -19.77 25.25 -3.76
N GLU A 549 -20.42 24.42 -2.95
CA GLU A 549 -20.53 22.98 -3.16
C GLU A 549 -21.69 22.66 -4.14
N TYR A 550 -21.44 21.86 -5.16
CA TYR A 550 -22.48 21.30 -6.04
C TYR A 550 -23.01 19.98 -5.47
N ARG A 551 -24.34 19.80 -5.48
CA ARG A 551 -25.01 18.58 -5.01
C ARG A 551 -26.15 18.20 -5.95
N LEU A 552 -26.53 16.92 -5.96
CA LEU A 552 -27.70 16.43 -6.71
C LEU A 552 -28.99 16.93 -6.04
N GLN A 553 -29.94 17.45 -6.81
CA GLN A 553 -31.17 18.03 -6.26
C GLN A 553 -32.27 16.98 -6.08
N THR A 554 -32.93 16.95 -4.90
CA THR A 554 -34.09 16.09 -4.60
C THR A 554 -35.29 16.90 -4.13
N LYS A 555 -36.51 16.38 -4.27
CA LYS A 555 -37.74 17.10 -3.89
C LYS A 555 -37.78 17.44 -2.40
N GLU A 556 -37.53 16.48 -1.52
CA GLU A 556 -37.61 16.68 -0.07
C GLU A 556 -36.62 17.75 0.42
N SER A 557 -35.40 17.79 -0.13
CA SER A 557 -34.42 18.83 0.22
C SER A 557 -34.93 20.26 -0.04
N ALA A 558 -35.79 20.46 -1.04
CA ALA A 558 -36.30 21.79 -1.40
C ALA A 558 -37.25 22.38 -0.34
N ASP A 559 -38.03 21.52 0.35
CA ASP A 559 -39.01 21.94 1.35
C ASP A 559 -38.34 22.39 2.67
N TRP A 560 -37.30 21.67 3.12
CA TRP A 560 -36.50 22.05 4.29
C TRP A 560 -35.87 23.46 4.10
N PHE A 561 -35.24 23.70 2.94
CA PHE A 561 -34.66 25.00 2.61
C PHE A 561 -35.72 26.08 2.32
N ALA A 562 -36.98 25.73 2.04
CA ALA A 562 -38.07 26.68 1.91
C ALA A 562 -38.54 27.21 3.27
N TYR A 563 -38.64 26.34 4.29
CA TYR A 563 -38.97 26.74 5.66
C TYR A 563 -37.91 27.66 6.28
N GLN A 564 -36.62 27.32 6.11
CA GLN A 564 -35.49 28.10 6.64
C GLN A 564 -35.55 29.58 6.23
N ARG A 565 -35.86 29.86 4.95
CA ARG A 565 -36.00 31.23 4.44
C ARG A 565 -37.10 32.02 5.15
N GLY A 566 -38.19 31.37 5.55
CA GLY A 566 -39.26 31.99 6.33
C GLY A 566 -38.81 32.41 7.74
N GLU A 567 -38.00 31.59 8.42
CA GLU A 567 -37.41 31.95 9.71
C GLU A 567 -36.36 33.06 9.58
N GLU A 568 -35.53 33.04 8.53
CA GLU A 568 -34.58 34.12 8.25
C GLU A 568 -35.28 35.47 8.01
N ASP A 569 -36.40 35.48 7.30
CA ASP A 569 -37.21 36.68 7.06
C ASP A 569 -37.90 37.16 8.35
N ALA A 570 -38.42 36.25 9.18
CA ALA A 570 -39.02 36.59 10.47
C ALA A 570 -38.01 37.23 11.42
N LEU A 571 -36.83 36.63 11.58
CA LEU A 571 -35.73 37.16 12.40
C LEU A 571 -35.22 38.53 11.90
N ARG A 572 -35.26 38.78 10.59
CA ARG A 572 -34.88 40.08 10.01
C ARG A 572 -35.86 41.21 10.36
N SER A 573 -37.07 40.88 10.83
CA SER A 573 -38.11 41.85 11.17
C SER A 573 -38.07 42.37 12.62
N ASP A 574 -37.28 41.76 13.51
CA ASP A 574 -37.10 42.18 14.91
C ASP A 574 -35.64 42.57 15.23
N PRO A 575 -35.31 43.87 15.17
CA PRO A 575 -34.00 44.38 15.57
C PRO A 575 -33.61 44.10 17.03
N SER A 576 -34.60 44.05 17.93
CA SER A 576 -34.33 43.90 19.37
C SER A 576 -33.84 42.50 19.72
N ALA A 577 -34.35 41.47 19.02
CA ALA A 577 -33.93 40.08 19.19
C ALA A 577 -32.45 39.88 18.83
N TYR A 578 -32.00 40.35 17.65
CA TYR A 578 -30.62 40.13 17.23
C TYR A 578 -29.61 41.05 17.96
N GLU A 579 -29.95 42.30 18.26
CA GLU A 579 -29.01 43.19 18.98
C GLU A 579 -28.77 42.75 20.43
N SER A 580 -29.77 42.14 21.08
CA SER A 580 -29.60 41.49 22.38
C SER A 580 -28.57 40.35 22.31
N LYS A 581 -28.64 39.51 21.26
CA LYS A 581 -27.71 38.38 21.06
C LYS A 581 -26.29 38.82 20.68
N ILE A 582 -26.12 39.92 19.94
CA ILE A 582 -24.79 40.50 19.69
C ILE A 582 -24.16 40.98 21.02
N ARG A 583 -24.95 41.66 21.86
CA ARG A 583 -24.49 42.18 23.16
C ARG A 583 -24.03 41.07 24.12
N GLU A 584 -24.82 39.99 24.20
CA GLU A 584 -24.51 38.81 25.02
C GLU A 584 -23.15 38.19 24.63
N GLN A 585 -22.95 37.90 23.33
CA GLN A 585 -21.72 37.29 22.83
C GLN A 585 -20.49 38.22 22.95
N LEU A 586 -20.67 39.53 22.69
CA LEU A 586 -19.60 40.53 22.84
C LEU A 586 -19.11 40.64 24.28
N MET A 587 -20.02 40.66 25.26
CA MET A 587 -19.66 40.72 26.68
C MET A 587 -18.92 39.46 27.15
N GLN A 588 -19.32 38.28 26.67
CA GLN A 588 -18.62 37.03 26.98
C GLN A 588 -17.19 37.05 26.42
N LEU A 589 -17.04 37.27 25.11
CA LEU A 589 -15.73 37.19 24.44
C LEU A 589 -14.74 38.25 24.96
N ALA A 590 -15.17 39.50 25.12
CA ALA A 590 -14.32 40.55 25.67
C ALA A 590 -13.94 40.31 27.14
N GLY A 591 -14.90 39.81 27.95
CA GLY A 591 -14.68 39.46 29.35
C GLY A 591 -13.69 38.29 29.50
N GLU A 592 -13.77 37.30 28.63
CA GLU A 592 -12.78 36.22 28.54
C GLU A 592 -11.40 36.73 28.12
N GLN A 593 -11.34 37.58 27.10
CA GLN A 593 -10.08 38.09 26.54
C GLN A 593 -9.27 38.87 27.58
N VAL A 594 -9.87 39.86 28.25
CA VAL A 594 -9.17 40.63 29.29
C VAL A 594 -8.75 39.76 30.48
N ARG A 595 -9.54 38.74 30.86
CA ARG A 595 -9.19 37.79 31.95
C ARG A 595 -8.00 36.88 31.63
N LYS A 596 -7.71 36.64 30.34
CA LYS A 596 -6.56 35.84 29.89
C LYS A 596 -5.24 36.64 29.91
N LEU A 597 -5.30 37.96 30.05
CA LEU A 597 -4.14 38.86 30.00
C LEU A 597 -3.46 39.04 31.36
N ALA A 598 -2.30 38.39 31.50
CA ALA A 598 -1.27 38.73 32.49
C ALA A 598 -0.25 39.69 31.84
N ILE A 599 0.10 40.77 32.52
CA ILE A 599 1.18 41.69 32.12
C ILE A 599 2.43 41.32 32.92
N PRO A 600 3.41 40.60 32.35
CA PRO A 600 4.71 40.46 32.98
C PRO A 600 5.38 41.83 32.94
N GLN A 601 5.49 42.50 34.08
CA GLN A 601 6.32 43.69 34.16
C GLN A 601 7.78 43.25 34.03
N GLY A 602 8.40 43.67 32.92
CA GLY A 602 9.83 43.52 32.69
C GLY A 602 10.36 42.08 32.53
N VAL A 603 11.68 41.96 32.46
CA VAL A 603 12.43 40.69 32.31
C VAL A 603 12.33 39.78 33.55
N SER A 604 12.06 40.36 34.72
CA SER A 604 11.70 39.65 35.95
C SER A 604 10.31 39.00 35.90
N ARG A 605 9.44 39.48 34.99
CA ARG A 605 8.09 38.97 34.72
C ARG A 605 7.13 39.03 35.90
N GLU A 606 7.27 40.05 36.76
CA GLU A 606 6.36 40.30 37.88
C GLU A 606 4.94 40.53 37.36
N ILE A 607 3.99 39.65 37.71
CA ILE A 607 2.68 39.60 37.05
C ILE A 607 1.75 40.68 37.60
N ARG A 608 1.49 41.71 36.79
CA ARG A 608 0.37 42.66 36.97
C ARG A 608 -0.87 42.16 36.22
N ARG A 609 -2.06 42.52 36.69
CA ARG A 609 -3.33 42.06 36.09
C ARG A 609 -4.12 43.22 35.50
N LEU A 610 -4.82 42.92 34.39
CA LEU A 610 -5.85 43.79 33.84
C LEU A 610 -7.21 43.48 34.48
N LYS A 611 -8.02 44.51 34.69
CA LYS A 611 -9.39 44.38 35.24
C LYS A 611 -10.40 45.09 34.34
N ILE A 612 -11.23 44.32 33.65
CA ILE A 612 -12.30 44.84 32.79
C ILE A 612 -13.39 45.55 33.60
N HIS A 613 -13.91 46.64 33.03
CA HIS A 613 -15.01 47.45 33.56
C HIS A 613 -15.90 47.91 32.39
N THR A 614 -17.20 47.67 32.49
CA THR A 614 -18.16 47.80 31.36
C THR A 614 -19.40 48.65 31.70
N ASP A 615 -19.38 49.38 32.81
CA ASP A 615 -20.39 50.42 33.08
C ASP A 615 -20.09 51.62 32.16
N PRO A 616 -21.01 52.06 31.28
CA PRO A 616 -20.73 53.14 30.35
C PRO A 616 -20.59 54.53 31.02
N ILE A 617 -20.99 54.68 32.28
CA ILE A 617 -21.12 55.97 32.99
C ILE A 617 -20.00 56.19 34.04
N THR A 618 -19.66 55.19 34.85
CA THR A 618 -18.75 55.39 36.00
C THR A 618 -17.29 55.04 35.68
N ALA A 619 -16.34 55.92 36.00
CA ALA A 619 -14.91 55.69 35.79
C ALA A 619 -14.22 54.88 36.94
N PRO A 620 -13.22 54.03 36.65
CA PRO A 620 -12.48 53.26 37.65
C PRO A 620 -11.34 54.05 38.33
N LYS A 621 -10.81 53.49 39.44
CA LYS A 621 -9.56 53.94 40.10
C LYS A 621 -8.43 52.94 39.85
N ALA A 622 -7.18 53.41 39.90
CA ALA A 622 -5.98 52.58 39.88
C ALA A 622 -5.26 52.66 41.24
N GLU A 623 -4.86 51.50 41.78
CA GLU A 623 -4.20 51.37 43.10
C GLU A 623 -3.09 50.30 43.03
N SER A 624 -3.44 49.04 42.75
CA SER A 624 -2.49 47.92 42.58
C SER A 624 -2.59 47.19 41.24
N ASP A 625 -3.79 47.13 40.65
CA ASP A 625 -4.07 46.56 39.33
C ASP A 625 -4.39 47.65 38.30
N VAL A 626 -4.28 47.33 37.01
CA VAL A 626 -4.55 48.25 35.90
C VAL A 626 -5.98 48.05 35.37
N PRO A 627 -6.87 49.06 35.44
CA PRO A 627 -8.25 48.94 34.96
C PRO A 627 -8.36 49.19 33.44
N VAL A 628 -9.26 48.44 32.80
CA VAL A 628 -9.63 48.55 31.38
C VAL A 628 -11.11 48.91 31.26
N TRP A 629 -11.43 50.11 30.79
CA TRP A 629 -12.80 50.60 30.64
C TRP A 629 -13.29 50.44 29.21
N LEU A 630 -14.24 49.53 28.97
CA LEU A 630 -14.73 49.12 27.65
C LEU A 630 -16.15 49.63 27.38
N ARG A 631 -16.38 50.23 26.20
CA ARG A 631 -17.70 50.67 25.67
C ARG A 631 -17.82 50.36 24.17
N SER A 632 -19.02 50.34 23.62
CA SER A 632 -19.27 49.99 22.20
C SER A 632 -20.30 50.91 21.52
N ASP A 633 -20.38 50.82 20.18
CA ASP A 633 -21.44 51.49 19.39
C ASP A 633 -22.86 51.08 19.83
N LEU A 634 -23.04 49.85 20.34
CA LEU A 634 -24.32 49.36 20.86
C LEU A 634 -24.73 50.04 22.18
N ASP A 635 -23.81 50.75 22.83
CA ASP A 635 -24.06 51.52 24.05
C ASP A 635 -24.33 53.01 23.75
N GLY A 636 -24.43 53.38 22.46
CA GLY A 636 -24.56 54.76 22.01
C GLY A 636 -23.30 55.61 22.18
N THR A 637 -22.20 55.03 22.67
CA THR A 637 -20.92 55.73 22.92
C THR A 637 -20.07 55.79 21.65
N GLN A 638 -19.59 56.97 21.28
CA GLN A 638 -18.67 57.14 20.16
C GLN A 638 -17.19 57.13 20.59
N ALA A 639 -16.31 56.59 19.75
CA ALA A 639 -14.86 56.58 19.96
C ALA A 639 -14.26 57.96 20.33
N LYS A 640 -14.81 59.05 19.75
CA LYS A 640 -14.40 60.44 20.04
C LYS A 640 -14.63 60.86 21.49
N GLU A 641 -15.66 60.32 22.13
CA GLU A 641 -16.02 60.62 23.53
C GLU A 641 -15.04 59.90 24.47
N VAL A 642 -14.73 58.64 24.16
CA VAL A 642 -13.71 57.84 24.86
C VAL A 642 -12.32 58.51 24.79
N LEU A 643 -11.94 59.02 23.61
CA LEU A 643 -10.71 59.81 23.43
C LEU A 643 -10.68 61.09 24.28
N ALA A 644 -11.79 61.84 24.31
CA ALA A 644 -11.88 63.08 25.09
C ALA A 644 -11.78 62.84 26.60
N GLU A 645 -12.30 61.72 27.10
CA GLU A 645 -12.18 61.33 28.51
C GLU A 645 -10.79 60.83 28.87
N ALA A 646 -10.16 60.03 28.00
CA ALA A 646 -8.78 59.60 28.17
C ALA A 646 -7.79 60.78 28.19
N ALA A 647 -8.06 61.83 27.39
CA ALA A 647 -7.31 63.08 27.43
C ALA A 647 -7.49 63.84 28.76
N ARG A 648 -8.74 63.96 29.26
CA ARG A 648 -9.05 64.58 30.57
C ARG A 648 -8.38 63.86 31.75
N ALA A 649 -8.14 62.56 31.66
CA ALA A 649 -7.45 61.78 32.69
C ALA A 649 -5.94 62.10 32.80
N GLY A 650 -5.33 62.69 31.77
CA GLY A 650 -3.93 63.15 31.78
C GLY A 650 -2.87 62.04 31.64
N ILE A 651 -1.68 62.45 31.17
CA ILE A 651 -0.59 61.55 30.74
C ILE A 651 -0.08 60.61 31.84
N ASN A 652 -0.18 61.02 33.11
CA ASN A 652 0.23 60.18 34.26
C ASN A 652 -0.81 59.12 34.66
N SER A 653 -2.01 59.11 34.07
CA SER A 653 -3.05 58.12 34.43
C SER A 653 -2.67 56.72 33.96
N ALA A 654 -2.93 55.74 34.84
CA ALA A 654 -2.75 54.31 34.62
C ALA A 654 -4.07 53.60 34.22
N ILE A 655 -5.10 54.34 33.82
CA ILE A 655 -6.35 53.78 33.27
C ILE A 655 -6.16 53.51 31.77
N VAL A 656 -6.58 52.32 31.32
CA VAL A 656 -6.72 51.96 29.91
C VAL A 656 -8.19 52.12 29.51
N PHE A 657 -8.44 52.77 28.38
CA PHE A 657 -9.77 52.99 27.80
C PHE A 657 -9.88 52.18 26.51
N ALA A 658 -11.07 51.68 26.18
CA ALA A 658 -11.31 50.88 24.98
C ALA A 658 -12.70 51.15 24.37
N HIS A 659 -12.77 51.26 23.04
CA HIS A 659 -14.01 51.39 22.27
C HIS A 659 -14.10 50.28 21.21
N VAL A 660 -15.24 49.58 21.14
CA VAL A 660 -15.51 48.56 20.11
C VAL A 660 -16.49 49.12 19.08
N ALA A 661 -16.00 49.30 17.85
CA ALA A 661 -16.84 49.59 16.69
C ALA A 661 -17.35 48.31 16.02
N LEU A 662 -18.51 48.36 15.35
CA LEU A 662 -19.08 47.21 14.61
C LEU A 662 -19.13 47.45 13.08
N PRO A 663 -17.99 47.51 12.37
CA PRO A 663 -17.95 47.88 10.95
C PRO A 663 -18.62 46.87 10.00
N ARG A 664 -18.65 45.57 10.38
CA ARG A 664 -19.32 44.50 9.61
C ARG A 664 -20.70 44.13 10.21
N LYS A 665 -21.43 45.11 10.77
CA LYS A 665 -22.70 44.87 11.48
C LYS A 665 -23.70 44.04 10.65
N ASP A 666 -23.88 44.38 9.36
CA ASP A 666 -24.82 43.69 8.49
C ASP A 666 -24.48 42.20 8.27
N GLU A 667 -23.20 41.85 8.24
CA GLU A 667 -22.75 40.46 8.10
C GLU A 667 -22.89 39.69 9.41
N LEU A 668 -22.60 40.33 10.55
CA LEU A 668 -22.81 39.75 11.88
C LEU A 668 -24.30 39.51 12.15
N VAL A 669 -25.17 40.43 11.72
CA VAL A 669 -26.63 40.27 11.75
C VAL A 669 -27.06 39.10 10.86
N ARG A 670 -26.55 38.98 9.63
CA ARG A 670 -26.84 37.82 8.77
C ARG A 670 -26.40 36.49 9.40
N ALA A 671 -25.19 36.43 9.96
CA ALA A 671 -24.67 35.20 10.57
C ALA A 671 -25.52 34.75 11.78
N ILE A 672 -25.94 35.69 12.65
CA ILE A 672 -26.88 35.39 13.75
C ILE A 672 -28.25 34.96 13.19
N ILE A 673 -28.80 35.66 12.20
CA ILE A 673 -30.09 35.28 11.57
C ILE A 673 -30.03 33.85 11.02
N THR A 674 -28.98 33.49 10.27
CA THR A 674 -28.82 32.14 9.69
C THR A 674 -28.64 31.06 10.77
N ARG A 675 -27.88 31.33 11.85
CA ARG A 675 -27.76 30.43 13.00
C ARG A 675 -29.12 30.13 13.63
N GLU A 676 -29.84 31.18 14.02
CA GLU A 676 -31.12 31.07 14.72
C GLU A 676 -32.20 30.44 13.81
N ALA A 677 -32.20 30.74 12.51
CA ALA A 677 -33.10 30.12 11.54
C ALA A 677 -32.80 28.64 11.31
N ALA A 678 -31.52 28.25 11.23
CA ALA A 678 -31.12 26.84 11.11
C ALA A 678 -31.48 26.05 12.38
N GLU A 679 -31.27 26.61 13.57
CA GLU A 679 -31.67 26.03 14.86
C GLU A 679 -33.19 25.77 14.91
N ARG A 680 -34.00 26.76 14.53
CA ARG A 680 -35.48 26.61 14.48
C ARG A 680 -35.93 25.62 13.42
N THR A 681 -35.30 25.60 12.24
CA THR A 681 -35.60 24.65 11.16
C THR A 681 -35.33 23.21 11.59
N LEU A 682 -34.20 22.95 12.24
CA LEU A 682 -33.87 21.63 12.81
C LEU A 682 -34.87 21.22 13.89
N GLY A 683 -35.35 22.16 14.70
CA GLY A 683 -36.42 21.95 15.67
C GLY A 683 -37.80 21.68 15.06
N HIS A 684 -38.08 22.19 13.86
CA HIS A 684 -39.38 22.03 13.18
C HIS A 684 -39.56 20.64 12.55
N PHE A 685 -38.58 20.17 11.79
CA PHE A 685 -38.70 18.90 11.04
C PHE A 685 -38.30 17.65 11.83
N GLY A 686 -37.51 17.77 12.90
CA GLY A 686 -37.16 16.65 13.77
C GLY A 686 -36.27 15.59 13.09
N GLU A 687 -36.65 14.31 13.21
CA GLU A 687 -35.90 13.17 12.65
C GLU A 687 -36.61 12.56 11.42
N PRO A 688 -36.10 12.80 10.20
CA PRO A 688 -36.68 12.24 8.99
C PRO A 688 -36.51 10.72 8.93
N GLN A 689 -37.32 10.09 8.07
CA GLN A 689 -37.35 8.63 7.89
C GLN A 689 -36.86 8.20 6.49
N THR A 690 -36.48 9.16 5.65
CA THR A 690 -35.98 8.99 4.28
C THR A 690 -34.47 9.26 4.23
N PRO A 691 -33.70 8.59 3.34
CA PRO A 691 -32.31 8.94 3.07
C PRO A 691 -32.14 10.41 2.67
N GLU A 692 -33.05 10.92 1.84
CA GLU A 692 -33.04 12.29 1.31
C GLU A 692 -33.25 13.35 2.40
N GLY A 693 -34.18 13.11 3.34
CA GLY A 693 -34.37 13.94 4.52
C GLY A 693 -33.17 13.88 5.46
N GLN A 694 -32.55 12.71 5.63
CA GLN A 694 -31.35 12.54 6.45
C GLN A 694 -30.16 13.36 5.89
N GLU A 695 -29.97 13.36 4.57
CA GLU A 695 -28.98 14.21 3.89
C GLU A 695 -29.29 15.71 4.06
N ALA A 696 -30.57 16.13 4.00
CA ALA A 696 -30.99 17.52 4.23
C ALA A 696 -30.76 17.99 5.68
N ARG A 697 -31.11 17.18 6.68
CA ARG A 697 -30.84 17.43 8.11
C ARG A 697 -29.34 17.59 8.38
N ASN A 698 -28.52 16.71 7.79
CA ASN A 698 -27.07 16.78 7.93
C ASN A 698 -26.48 18.06 7.31
N ALA A 699 -27.04 18.55 6.20
CA ALA A 699 -26.62 19.81 5.58
C ALA A 699 -26.93 21.03 6.48
N LEU A 700 -28.15 21.13 7.02
CA LEU A 700 -28.52 22.20 7.97
C LEU A 700 -27.70 22.14 9.27
N ALA A 701 -27.40 20.93 9.75
CA ALA A 701 -26.52 20.73 10.89
C ALA A 701 -25.04 21.06 10.61
N LYS A 702 -24.60 21.15 9.34
CA LYS A 702 -23.32 21.78 8.95
C LYS A 702 -23.49 23.30 8.97
N GLN A 703 -24.47 23.83 8.23
CA GLN A 703 -24.71 25.27 8.10
C GLN A 703 -24.88 26.01 9.44
N LYS A 704 -25.50 25.39 10.46
CA LYS A 704 -25.55 25.99 11.80
C LYS A 704 -24.14 26.21 12.38
N ARG A 705 -23.26 25.20 12.30
CA ARG A 705 -21.87 25.28 12.80
C ARG A 705 -21.06 26.32 12.02
N ASP A 706 -21.17 26.31 10.68
CA ASP A 706 -20.54 27.31 9.81
C ASP A 706 -20.98 28.75 10.21
N ALA A 707 -22.25 28.93 10.61
CA ALA A 707 -22.77 30.21 11.10
C ALA A 707 -22.32 30.56 12.53
N ASP A 708 -22.28 29.58 13.45
CA ASP A 708 -21.71 29.75 14.80
C ASP A 708 -20.25 30.25 14.73
N ASP A 709 -19.40 29.57 13.96
CA ASP A 709 -18.00 29.95 13.75
C ASP A 709 -17.87 31.34 13.07
N SER A 710 -18.80 31.69 12.18
CA SER A 710 -18.85 33.00 11.52
C SER A 710 -19.20 34.14 12.49
N VAL A 711 -20.18 33.95 13.39
CA VAL A 711 -20.54 34.93 14.43
C VAL A 711 -19.35 35.16 15.35
N ASP A 712 -18.73 34.08 15.81
CA ASP A 712 -17.59 34.14 16.73
C ASP A 712 -16.36 34.81 16.06
N THR A 713 -16.13 34.54 14.78
CA THR A 713 -15.07 35.18 13.98
C THR A 713 -15.31 36.67 13.77
N LEU A 714 -16.55 37.08 13.43
CA LEU A 714 -16.88 38.49 13.20
C LEU A 714 -16.78 39.34 14.48
N ILE A 715 -17.14 38.78 15.64
CA ILE A 715 -16.97 39.49 16.92
C ILE A 715 -15.50 39.54 17.35
N LYS A 716 -14.72 38.48 17.11
CA LYS A 716 -13.25 38.51 17.30
C LYS A 716 -12.60 39.57 16.41
N GLN A 717 -12.99 39.69 15.14
CA GLN A 717 -12.53 40.75 14.24
C GLN A 717 -12.91 42.16 14.73
N ALA A 718 -14.12 42.36 15.27
CA ALA A 718 -14.52 43.64 15.86
C ALA A 718 -13.69 44.00 17.10
N LEU A 719 -13.37 43.01 17.94
CA LEU A 719 -12.47 43.17 19.09
C LEU A 719 -11.03 43.47 18.63
N GLU A 720 -10.51 42.75 17.63
CA GLU A 720 -9.22 43.02 16.98
C GLU A 720 -9.13 44.40 16.34
N GLN A 721 -10.26 45.06 16.07
CA GLN A 721 -10.35 46.44 15.58
C GLN A 721 -10.72 47.47 16.67
N ALA A 722 -10.94 47.05 17.92
CA ALA A 722 -11.29 47.93 19.02
C ALA A 722 -10.17 48.93 19.35
N GLN A 723 -10.52 50.22 19.41
CA GLN A 723 -9.56 51.30 19.67
C GLN A 723 -9.18 51.32 21.16
N VAL A 724 -7.90 51.08 21.45
CA VAL A 724 -7.33 51.17 22.81
C VAL A 724 -6.67 52.53 22.99
N VAL A 725 -6.93 53.20 24.11
CA VAL A 725 -6.46 54.56 24.40
C VAL A 725 -5.89 54.62 25.83
N GLN A 726 -4.76 55.28 26.00
CA GLN A 726 -4.11 55.50 27.29
C GLN A 726 -4.52 56.82 27.94
N GLY A 727 -4.36 56.91 29.26
CA GLY A 727 -4.32 58.17 29.99
C GLY A 727 -3.43 59.21 29.29
N GLY A 728 -3.98 60.37 29.00
CA GLY A 728 -3.37 61.41 28.15
C GLY A 728 -4.00 61.52 26.75
N GLY A 729 -4.89 60.59 26.37
CA GLY A 729 -5.63 60.65 25.10
C GLY A 729 -4.86 60.11 23.89
N GLN A 730 -3.77 59.37 24.11
CA GLN A 730 -3.02 58.72 23.04
C GLN A 730 -3.64 57.35 22.70
N VAL A 731 -3.91 57.13 21.42
CA VAL A 731 -4.27 55.81 20.87
C VAL A 731 -3.04 54.89 20.95
N VAL A 732 -3.27 53.60 21.19
CA VAL A 732 -2.22 52.59 21.25
C VAL A 732 -2.23 51.79 19.96
N ASP A 733 -1.51 52.27 18.96
CA ASP A 733 -1.37 51.59 17.66
C ASP A 733 -0.23 50.55 17.64
N GLU A 734 0.54 50.44 18.74
CA GLU A 734 1.54 49.38 18.93
C GLU A 734 0.88 48.04 19.28
N GLY A 735 0.75 47.16 18.28
CA GLY A 735 0.30 45.77 18.43
C GLY A 735 -0.74 45.37 17.39
N ASN A 736 -0.52 44.24 16.70
CA ASN A 736 -1.42 43.79 15.64
C ASN A 736 -2.75 43.25 16.22
N ALA A 737 -2.70 42.47 17.30
CA ALA A 737 -3.88 41.98 18.00
C ALA A 737 -4.36 42.94 19.09
N LEU A 738 -5.66 42.90 19.43
CA LEU A 738 -6.20 43.62 20.60
C LEU A 738 -5.43 43.25 21.87
N ASP A 739 -5.11 41.98 22.03
CA ASP A 739 -4.26 41.44 23.09
C ASP A 739 -2.95 42.23 23.25
N ASP A 740 -2.29 42.59 22.16
CA ASP A 740 -1.01 43.28 22.18
C ASP A 740 -1.17 44.77 22.46
N ARG A 741 -2.20 45.41 21.90
CA ARG A 741 -2.56 46.80 22.24
C ARG A 741 -2.96 46.94 23.70
N LEU A 742 -3.66 45.96 24.27
CA LEU A 742 -4.00 45.88 25.70
C LEU A 742 -2.78 45.57 26.58
N LYS A 743 -1.90 44.65 26.19
CA LYS A 743 -0.62 44.39 26.87
C LYS A 743 0.25 45.65 26.85
N LYS A 744 0.35 46.36 25.73
CA LYS A 744 1.12 47.61 25.58
C LYS A 744 0.53 48.73 26.43
N ALA A 745 -0.77 49.01 26.31
CA ALA A 745 -1.47 49.99 27.13
C ALA A 745 -1.30 49.71 28.62
N GLY A 746 -1.43 48.44 29.01
CA GLY A 746 -1.22 47.98 30.38
C GLY A 746 0.24 48.03 30.82
N THR A 747 1.21 47.79 29.94
CA THR A 747 2.65 47.90 30.21
C THR A 747 3.05 49.36 30.41
N ASP A 748 2.56 50.27 29.58
CA ASP A 748 2.82 51.71 29.72
C ASP A 748 2.14 52.28 30.98
N ALA A 749 0.89 51.86 31.27
CA ALA A 749 0.22 52.17 32.53
C ALA A 749 1.00 51.64 33.75
N THR A 750 1.51 50.41 33.66
CA THR A 750 2.35 49.79 34.70
C THR A 750 3.70 50.51 34.86
N ALA A 751 4.33 50.94 33.76
CA ALA A 751 5.59 51.69 33.79
C ALA A 751 5.41 53.10 34.37
N ARG A 752 4.26 53.74 34.14
CA ARG A 752 3.85 55.01 34.78
C ARG A 752 3.62 54.85 36.28
N LEU A 753 3.17 53.67 36.73
CA LEU A 753 2.89 53.32 38.13
C LEU A 753 4.14 52.84 38.90
N PHE A 754 5.11 52.19 38.24
CA PHE A 754 6.33 51.66 38.89
C PHE A 754 7.61 52.07 38.12
N ARG A 755 7.88 53.38 38.08
CA ARG A 755 8.93 54.04 37.27
C ARG A 755 10.39 53.63 37.58
N LYS A 756 10.65 52.99 38.72
CA LYS A 756 11.98 52.51 39.17
C LYS A 756 12.10 50.98 39.15
N PHE A 757 11.15 50.27 38.54
CA PHE A 757 11.15 48.81 38.50
C PHE A 757 12.36 48.21 37.77
N ALA A 758 12.82 48.86 36.70
CA ALA A 758 13.94 48.42 35.84
C ALA A 758 15.27 48.13 36.57
N MET A 759 15.42 48.58 37.82
CA MET A 759 16.63 48.38 38.64
C MET A 759 16.84 46.94 39.13
N VAL A 760 15.75 46.18 39.33
CA VAL A 760 15.78 44.75 39.71
C VAL A 760 15.31 43.85 38.57
N ASP A 761 15.23 44.36 37.34
CA ASP A 761 14.41 43.72 36.33
C ASP A 761 15.13 42.57 35.60
N ALA A 762 15.17 41.43 36.29
CA ALA A 762 15.84 40.20 35.87
C ALA A 762 15.11 38.96 36.40
N PRO A 763 15.13 37.84 35.67
CA PRO A 763 14.49 36.58 36.10
C PRO A 763 15.32 35.89 37.20
N GLY A 764 14.72 34.97 37.94
CA GLY A 764 15.47 34.04 38.80
C GLY A 764 15.70 34.49 40.26
N TRP A 765 15.20 35.65 40.68
CA TRP A 765 15.35 36.17 42.06
C TRP A 765 14.99 35.17 43.16
N GLY A 766 13.90 34.40 43.02
CA GLY A 766 13.55 33.36 44.03
C GLY A 766 14.61 32.27 44.18
N LYS A 767 15.30 31.89 43.10
CA LYS A 767 16.45 30.96 43.16
C LYS A 767 17.72 31.63 43.68
N ALA A 768 17.94 32.90 43.34
CA ALA A 768 18.99 33.71 43.97
C ALA A 768 18.79 33.79 45.49
N LEU A 769 17.54 33.92 45.95
CA LEU A 769 17.17 33.92 47.36
C LEU A 769 17.37 32.54 48.01
N GLU A 770 16.91 31.45 47.40
CA GLU A 770 17.15 30.08 47.91
C GLU A 770 18.65 29.77 48.06
N ASP A 771 19.44 30.05 47.03
CA ASP A 771 20.88 29.76 47.04
C ASP A 771 21.62 30.68 48.02
N ALA A 772 21.20 31.95 48.16
CA ALA A 772 21.76 32.86 49.15
C ALA A 772 21.36 32.45 50.58
N GLN A 773 20.13 31.97 50.83
CA GLN A 773 19.77 31.38 52.14
C GLN A 773 20.64 30.17 52.50
N ARG A 774 21.15 29.42 51.50
CA ARG A 774 22.12 28.32 51.66
C ARG A 774 23.56 28.81 51.88
N GLY A 775 23.80 30.12 51.89
CA GLY A 775 25.11 30.74 52.09
C GLY A 775 25.99 30.83 50.85
N LEU A 776 25.44 30.57 49.65
CA LEU A 776 26.19 30.69 48.41
C LEU A 776 26.44 32.17 48.09
N THR A 777 27.61 32.42 47.50
CA THR A 777 28.12 33.77 47.24
C THR A 777 27.69 34.25 45.85
N ASN A 778 27.79 33.40 44.84
CA ASN A 778 27.69 33.77 43.43
C ASN A 778 26.25 33.93 42.90
N THR A 779 25.32 34.25 43.79
CA THR A 779 23.89 34.08 43.57
C THR A 779 23.23 35.14 42.69
N LEU A 780 23.89 36.27 42.41
CA LEU A 780 23.39 37.21 41.39
C LEU A 780 23.63 36.73 39.94
N GLU A 781 24.41 35.65 39.70
CA GLU A 781 24.41 34.97 38.40
C GLU A 781 23.02 34.49 37.99
N LYS A 782 22.19 34.09 38.97
CA LYS A 782 20.82 33.60 38.71
C LYS A 782 19.94 34.69 38.08
N VAL A 783 20.35 35.96 38.20
CA VAL A 783 19.71 37.15 37.65
C VAL A 783 20.56 37.84 36.57
N GLY A 784 21.53 37.10 35.99
CA GLY A 784 22.38 37.56 34.89
C GLY A 784 23.60 38.41 35.31
N HIS A 785 23.76 38.73 36.59
CA HIS A 785 24.83 39.60 37.09
C HIS A 785 26.00 38.78 37.64
N ALA A 786 26.83 38.27 36.73
CA ALA A 786 27.99 37.40 37.01
C ALA A 786 29.31 38.15 37.33
N VAL A 787 29.29 39.49 37.31
CA VAL A 787 30.36 40.35 37.85
C VAL A 787 29.98 40.85 39.24
N ALA A 788 30.95 41.33 40.01
CA ALA A 788 30.81 41.94 41.36
C ALA A 788 29.41 42.53 41.66
N PRO A 789 28.51 41.87 42.42
CA PRO A 789 27.20 42.33 42.89
C PRO A 789 27.10 43.78 43.37
N GLU A 790 28.19 44.42 43.77
CA GLU A 790 28.32 45.86 44.02
C GLU A 790 28.05 46.73 42.79
N THR A 791 28.24 46.17 41.61
CA THR A 791 28.01 46.83 40.32
C THR A 791 26.57 46.66 39.82
N HIS A 792 25.73 45.86 40.51
CA HIS A 792 24.32 45.71 40.16
C HIS A 792 23.53 46.98 40.54
N PRO A 793 22.76 47.61 39.62
CA PRO A 793 22.09 48.89 39.89
C PRO A 793 21.18 48.89 41.13
N ALA A 794 20.34 47.87 41.33
CA ALA A 794 19.55 47.78 42.57
C ALA A 794 20.39 47.50 43.83
N ALA A 795 21.55 46.85 43.72
CA ALA A 795 22.44 46.71 44.88
C ALA A 795 23.03 48.07 45.27
N GLN A 796 23.34 48.92 44.29
CA GLN A 796 23.79 50.29 44.51
C GLN A 796 22.70 51.18 45.11
N GLU A 797 21.46 51.12 44.62
CA GLU A 797 20.32 51.84 45.22
C GLU A 797 20.03 51.36 46.65
N ILE A 798 20.04 50.05 46.91
CA ILE A 798 19.93 49.47 48.25
C ILE A 798 21.05 50.00 49.16
N LEU A 799 22.31 49.91 48.75
CA LEU A 799 23.45 50.30 49.58
C LEU A 799 23.60 51.82 49.76
N ALA A 800 23.20 52.62 48.78
CA ALA A 800 23.09 54.07 48.92
C ALA A 800 21.99 54.46 49.92
N PHE A 801 20.87 53.73 49.94
CA PHE A 801 19.79 53.94 50.91
C PHE A 801 20.15 53.46 52.32
N ILE A 802 20.98 52.41 52.45
CA ILE A 802 21.49 51.93 53.74
C ILE A 802 22.53 52.92 54.30
N GLY A 803 23.55 53.25 53.50
CA GLY A 803 24.55 54.27 53.79
C GLY A 803 25.14 54.18 55.21
N SER A 804 25.28 55.34 55.86
CA SER A 804 25.67 55.46 57.26
C SER A 804 24.51 55.31 58.26
N SER A 805 23.29 55.01 57.79
CA SER A 805 22.04 55.19 58.56
C SER A 805 21.47 53.93 59.21
N ALA A 806 22.03 52.75 58.90
CA ALA A 806 21.68 51.46 59.52
C ALA A 806 20.14 51.17 59.59
N PRO A 807 19.38 51.28 58.48
CA PRO A 807 17.92 51.20 58.51
C PRO A 807 17.40 49.78 58.77
N LYS A 808 16.26 49.67 59.47
CA LYS A 808 15.56 48.39 59.70
C LYS A 808 14.90 47.87 58.42
N GLY A 809 14.97 46.56 58.18
CA GLY A 809 14.49 45.93 56.95
C GLY A 809 12.99 46.03 56.65
N SER A 810 12.12 46.33 57.63
CA SER A 810 10.70 46.62 57.33
C SER A 810 10.57 47.85 56.42
N LYS A 811 11.32 48.92 56.72
CA LYS A 811 11.39 50.14 55.90
C LYS A 811 12.10 49.94 54.57
N LEU A 812 12.90 48.87 54.40
CA LEU A 812 13.46 48.50 53.11
C LEU A 812 12.37 47.89 52.22
N ARG A 813 11.70 46.81 52.66
CA ARG A 813 10.65 46.16 51.85
C ARG A 813 9.51 47.11 51.49
N GLU A 814 8.95 47.84 52.46
CA GLU A 814 7.89 48.82 52.21
C GLU A 814 8.28 49.85 51.15
N ARG A 815 9.50 50.40 51.23
CA ARG A 815 9.99 51.43 50.31
C ARG A 815 10.22 50.91 48.89
N PHE A 816 10.70 49.68 48.74
CA PHE A 816 11.10 49.13 47.44
C PHE A 816 10.01 48.28 46.76
N MET A 817 8.99 47.82 47.47
CA MET A 817 7.84 47.10 46.88
C MET A 817 6.71 48.03 46.40
N GLY A 818 6.58 49.25 46.95
CA GLY A 818 5.58 50.24 46.53
C GLY A 818 6.01 51.16 45.38
N GLU A 819 5.13 52.08 44.96
CA GLU A 819 5.46 53.16 44.01
C GLU A 819 6.64 54.01 44.55
N PRO A 820 7.65 54.37 43.72
CA PRO A 820 7.80 54.10 42.28
C PRO A 820 8.56 52.81 41.96
N TYR A 821 8.95 52.00 42.93
CA TYR A 821 9.86 50.88 42.71
C TYR A 821 9.14 49.61 42.23
N GLY A 822 8.11 49.14 42.94
CA GLY A 822 7.32 47.97 42.55
C GLY A 822 8.06 46.62 42.58
N TRP A 823 9.23 46.53 43.21
CA TRP A 823 10.12 45.36 43.17
C TRP A 823 9.46 44.14 43.86
N SER A 824 9.76 42.93 43.38
CA SER A 824 9.32 41.70 44.04
C SER A 824 10.04 41.51 45.38
N GLN A 825 9.39 40.84 46.35
CA GLN A 825 10.01 40.62 47.66
C GLN A 825 11.29 39.78 47.56
N ASP A 826 11.27 38.75 46.70
CA ASP A 826 12.41 37.90 46.42
C ASP A 826 13.61 38.69 45.90
N ALA A 827 13.41 39.72 45.08
CA ALA A 827 14.51 40.56 44.59
C ALA A 827 15.16 41.39 45.71
N VAL A 828 14.34 42.01 46.57
CA VAL A 828 14.81 42.76 47.74
C VAL A 828 15.59 41.84 48.68
N ASP A 829 15.02 40.69 49.04
CA ASP A 829 15.62 39.77 49.99
C ASP A 829 16.85 39.05 49.40
N ALA A 830 16.86 38.69 48.11
CA ALA A 830 17.99 38.05 47.44
C ALA A 830 19.18 38.99 47.26
N LEU A 831 18.96 40.29 47.04
CA LEU A 831 20.01 41.29 47.09
C LEU A 831 20.59 41.34 48.51
N LEU A 832 19.75 41.53 49.53
CA LEU A 832 20.22 41.56 50.92
C LEU A 832 20.87 40.23 51.39
N ALA A 833 20.52 39.09 50.78
CA ALA A 833 21.11 37.79 51.09
C ALA A 833 22.42 37.54 50.32
N THR A 834 22.41 37.65 48.99
CA THR A 834 23.60 37.44 48.14
C THR A 834 24.73 38.33 48.61
N LEU A 835 24.39 39.60 48.80
CA LEU A 835 25.36 40.53 49.28
C LEU A 835 25.74 40.10 50.74
N PHE A 836 24.90 39.56 51.62
CA PHE A 836 25.42 39.07 52.93
C PHE A 836 26.49 37.96 52.85
N HIS A 837 26.59 37.23 51.73
CA HIS A 837 27.47 36.06 51.64
C HIS A 837 28.84 36.30 51.02
N VAL A 838 28.95 37.13 49.99
CA VAL A 838 30.18 37.31 49.18
C VAL A 838 31.32 38.06 49.88
N GLY A 839 31.26 38.19 51.21
CA GLY A 839 31.96 39.22 51.97
C GLY A 839 31.22 40.56 51.95
N GLN A 840 30.04 40.65 51.32
CA GLN A 840 29.45 41.95 51.05
C GLN A 840 28.93 42.56 52.36
N LEU A 841 27.84 42.05 52.93
CA LEU A 841 27.07 42.74 53.97
C LEU A 841 27.42 42.36 55.42
N ARG A 842 27.19 43.28 56.38
CA ARG A 842 27.29 43.05 57.83
C ARG A 842 25.99 43.38 58.57
N ILE A 843 25.28 42.33 58.95
CA ILE A 843 23.95 42.38 59.57
C ILE A 843 24.04 42.34 61.11
N VAL A 844 23.22 43.13 61.81
CA VAL A 844 23.10 43.16 63.29
C VAL A 844 21.63 43.04 63.72
N ASN A 845 21.35 42.22 64.74
CA ASN A 845 20.00 41.97 65.26
C ASN A 845 19.52 43.04 66.27
N ALA A 846 18.24 42.94 66.68
CA ALA A 846 17.60 43.88 67.61
C ALA A 846 18.19 43.90 69.05
N SER A 847 19.04 42.93 69.43
CA SER A 847 19.76 42.92 70.72
C SER A 847 21.24 43.34 70.59
N GLY A 848 21.65 43.87 69.43
CA GLY A 848 23.01 44.37 69.17
C GLY A 848 24.05 43.32 68.78
N ALA A 849 23.66 42.06 68.60
CA ALA A 849 24.55 40.97 68.18
C ALA A 849 24.60 40.82 66.65
N PRO A 850 25.78 40.64 66.03
CA PRO A 850 25.89 40.42 64.59
C PRO A 850 25.32 39.07 64.16
N TRP A 851 24.83 38.96 62.93
CA TRP A 851 24.41 37.68 62.35
C TRP A 851 25.64 36.81 61.98
N PRO A 852 25.52 35.48 62.06
CA PRO A 852 26.60 34.56 61.68
C PRO A 852 26.84 34.58 60.15
N PRO A 853 28.10 34.64 59.68
CA PRO A 853 28.42 34.52 58.25
C PRO A 853 27.85 33.24 57.64
N GLY A 854 27.48 33.29 56.36
CA GLY A 854 26.98 32.12 55.63
C GLY A 854 25.52 31.71 55.93
N LYS A 855 24.77 32.45 56.77
CA LYS A 855 23.36 32.13 57.05
C LYS A 855 22.44 33.36 57.12
N PHE A 856 21.62 33.57 56.09
CA PHE A 856 20.64 34.67 56.03
C PHE A 856 19.21 34.22 56.40
N ILE A 857 18.54 34.94 57.30
CA ILE A 857 17.25 34.54 57.90
C ILE A 857 16.12 35.48 57.46
N VAL A 858 15.47 35.17 56.32
CA VAL A 858 14.44 36.01 55.66
C VAL A 858 13.30 36.47 56.56
N ARG A 859 12.88 35.66 57.54
CA ARG A 859 11.81 36.03 58.50
C ARG A 859 12.21 37.21 59.39
N ASP A 860 13.48 37.28 59.80
CA ASP A 860 13.97 38.20 60.83
C ASP A 860 14.67 39.44 60.20
N VAL A 861 14.74 39.50 58.85
CA VAL A 861 15.26 40.62 58.03
C VAL A 861 14.61 41.95 58.36
N THR A 862 13.32 41.96 58.74
CA THR A 862 12.56 43.19 59.05
C THR A 862 13.16 44.00 60.22
N SER A 863 14.30 43.57 60.78
CA SER A 863 15.06 44.20 61.85
C SER A 863 16.64 44.45 61.69
N SER A 864 17.37 44.50 60.50
CA SER A 864 18.92 44.49 60.36
C SER A 864 19.77 45.21 59.13
N THR A 865 21.15 45.05 58.85
CA THR A 865 22.21 45.98 58.09
C THR A 865 23.44 45.48 57.09
N PHE A 866 24.26 46.28 56.24
CA PHE A 866 24.94 45.79 54.89
C PHE A 866 26.30 46.40 54.01
N SER A 867 27.10 45.75 52.97
CA SER A 867 28.43 46.12 52.07
C SER A 867 29.09 45.58 50.55
N ARG A 868 30.04 44.55 50.16
CA ARG A 868 30.90 43.99 48.82
C ARG A 868 31.29 42.39 48.23
N GLU A 869 31.28 41.79 46.90
CA GLU A 869 31.89 40.43 46.21
C GLU A 869 31.17 39.27 45.14
N THR A 870 31.73 38.20 44.34
CA THR A 870 31.10 37.09 43.28
C THR A 870 31.72 35.63 42.72
N ALA A 871 31.16 34.82 41.67
CA ALA A 871 31.66 33.53 40.85
C ALA A 871 31.00 33.00 39.40
N PRO A 872 31.09 31.67 38.83
CA PRO A 872 30.47 31.08 37.49
C PRO A 872 30.22 29.48 37.06
N LEU A 873 29.58 29.06 35.85
CA LEU A 873 29.68 27.83 34.83
C LEU A 873 28.61 26.63 34.42
N SER A 874 28.84 25.66 33.41
CA SER A 874 27.89 24.67 32.62
C SER A 874 28.36 23.24 31.92
N ASN A 875 27.67 22.53 30.90
CA ASN A 875 27.73 20.98 30.55
C ASN A 875 27.82 20.14 29.13
N GLU A 876 26.77 19.61 28.35
CA GLU A 876 26.58 18.18 27.70
C GLU A 876 27.01 17.57 26.23
N GLU A 877 26.14 17.43 25.17
CA GLU A 877 26.21 16.78 23.78
C GLU A 877 26.53 15.26 23.48
N LYS A 878 27.29 14.57 24.31
CA LYS A 878 27.98 13.29 24.00
C LYS A 878 27.14 12.05 23.61
N ARG A 879 25.81 12.07 23.76
CA ARG A 879 24.95 10.87 23.70
C ARG A 879 24.49 10.45 22.30
N ALA A 880 24.53 11.35 21.30
CA ALA A 880 24.11 11.04 19.94
C ALA A 880 25.08 10.07 19.24
N ILE A 881 26.38 10.39 19.25
CA ILE A 881 27.45 9.60 18.63
C ILE A 881 27.46 8.15 19.15
N ALA A 882 27.20 7.97 20.45
CA ALA A 882 27.11 6.67 21.10
C ALA A 882 26.10 5.72 20.42
N ARG A 883 25.01 6.26 19.85
CA ARG A 883 23.98 5.48 19.13
C ARG A 883 24.46 5.11 17.72
N LEU A 884 24.93 6.08 16.93
CA LEU A 884 25.41 5.88 15.56
C LEU A 884 26.55 4.85 15.48
N VAL A 885 27.56 5.00 16.34
CA VAL A 885 28.79 4.19 16.31
C VAL A 885 28.78 3.06 17.35
N LYS A 886 27.65 2.83 18.03
CA LYS A 886 27.42 1.78 19.05
C LYS A 886 28.56 1.68 20.08
N CYS A 887 28.86 2.80 20.75
CA CYS A 887 29.95 2.97 21.72
C CYS A 887 29.50 3.73 22.99
N LYS A 888 30.40 4.02 23.94
CA LYS A 888 30.03 4.78 25.16
C LYS A 888 30.06 6.31 24.93
N PRO A 889 29.29 7.11 25.69
CA PRO A 889 29.32 8.58 25.56
C PRO A 889 30.69 9.21 25.82
N ASP A 890 31.50 8.67 26.73
CA ASP A 890 32.85 9.19 26.99
C ASP A 890 33.87 8.82 25.89
N GLU A 891 33.50 7.88 25.01
CA GLU A 891 34.28 7.49 23.83
C GLU A 891 33.86 8.26 22.56
N ALA A 892 32.81 9.09 22.65
CA ALA A 892 32.17 9.76 21.51
C ALA A 892 33.14 10.60 20.65
N GLU A 893 33.97 11.43 21.29
CA GLU A 893 34.94 12.30 20.60
C GLU A 893 36.03 11.51 19.85
N ALA A 894 36.33 10.28 20.30
CA ALA A 894 37.29 9.39 19.65
C ALA A 894 36.67 8.48 18.57
N ARG A 895 35.40 8.07 18.75
CA ARG A 895 34.70 7.09 17.90
C ARG A 895 34.02 7.69 16.67
N ALA A 896 33.71 9.00 16.69
CA ALA A 896 32.99 9.68 15.61
C ALA A 896 33.49 9.40 14.17
N PRO A 897 34.81 9.35 13.87
CA PRO A 897 35.29 9.15 12.50
C PRO A 897 34.92 7.79 11.86
N GLU A 898 34.71 6.73 12.64
CA GLU A 898 34.42 5.39 12.10
C GLU A 898 33.11 5.32 11.29
N PHE A 899 32.13 6.18 11.65
CA PHE A 899 30.85 6.24 10.96
C PHE A 899 30.98 6.81 9.54
N VAL A 900 31.84 7.82 9.37
CA VAL A 900 32.12 8.47 8.08
C VAL A 900 32.79 7.50 7.11
N THR A 901 33.65 6.61 7.62
CA THR A 901 34.24 5.51 6.81
C THR A 901 33.18 4.54 6.30
N ARG A 902 32.25 4.08 7.17
CA ARG A 902 31.18 3.16 6.77
C ARG A 902 30.27 3.72 5.66
N LEU A 903 29.95 5.02 5.71
CA LEU A 903 29.17 5.69 4.66
C LEU A 903 29.87 5.63 3.29
N LYS A 904 31.19 5.89 3.25
CA LYS A 904 31.99 5.83 2.02
C LYS A 904 32.07 4.42 1.44
N ASP A 905 32.29 3.42 2.29
CA ASP A 905 32.31 2.01 1.88
C ASP A 905 30.96 1.53 1.33
N ALA A 906 29.84 2.03 1.86
CA ALA A 906 28.50 1.72 1.36
C ALA A 906 28.26 2.36 -0.03
N LEU A 907 28.61 3.64 -0.21
CA LEU A 907 28.50 4.35 -1.48
C LEU A 907 29.31 3.67 -2.61
N ALA A 908 30.53 3.21 -2.29
CA ALA A 908 31.40 2.49 -3.23
C ALA A 908 30.83 1.13 -3.69
N ARG A 909 29.97 0.49 -2.90
CA ARG A 909 29.29 -0.76 -3.29
C ARG A 909 27.97 -0.53 -4.03
N ALA A 910 27.27 0.57 -3.75
CA ALA A 910 25.98 0.92 -4.34
C ALA A 910 26.06 1.49 -5.77
N THR A 911 27.26 1.83 -6.26
CA THR A 911 27.48 2.57 -7.51
C THR A 911 28.56 1.91 -8.38
N GLY A 912 28.74 2.37 -9.63
CA GLY A 912 29.88 1.97 -10.45
C GLY A 912 29.69 2.05 -11.97
N ALA A 913 30.26 1.08 -12.67
CA ALA A 913 30.17 0.95 -14.13
C ALA A 913 28.76 0.53 -14.57
N VAL A 914 28.38 0.92 -15.79
CA VAL A 914 27.10 0.60 -16.43
C VAL A 914 26.90 -0.92 -16.50
N PRO A 915 25.75 -1.50 -16.09
CA PRO A 915 24.43 -0.89 -15.84
C PRO A 915 24.15 -0.44 -14.39
N ARG A 916 25.14 -0.44 -13.49
CA ARG A 916 24.95 0.00 -12.09
C ARG A 916 24.63 1.51 -12.01
N PRO A 917 24.06 2.00 -10.90
CA PRO A 917 23.90 3.43 -10.63
C PRO A 917 25.22 4.21 -10.75
N GLU A 918 25.08 5.48 -11.09
CA GLU A 918 26.21 6.42 -11.16
C GLU A 918 26.66 6.88 -9.77
N ALA A 919 27.97 7.04 -9.58
CA ALA A 919 28.53 7.60 -8.36
C ALA A 919 28.30 9.11 -8.29
N ARG A 920 27.29 9.53 -7.54
CA ARG A 920 27.00 10.95 -7.26
C ARG A 920 27.64 11.39 -5.93
N PRO A 921 28.16 12.62 -5.83
CA PRO A 921 28.59 13.19 -4.55
C PRO A 921 27.44 13.26 -3.54
N SER A 922 27.78 13.38 -2.25
CA SER A 922 26.81 13.53 -1.17
C SER A 922 27.33 14.57 -0.18
N GLU A 923 26.69 15.74 -0.18
CA GLU A 923 27.10 16.93 0.59
C GLU A 923 27.28 16.59 2.08
N LEU A 924 26.42 15.74 2.65
CA LEU A 924 26.54 15.26 4.02
C LEU A 924 27.79 14.39 4.27
N ILE A 925 28.17 13.52 3.32
CA ILE A 925 29.40 12.72 3.43
C ILE A 925 30.65 13.62 3.33
N ASP A 926 30.57 14.68 2.52
CA ASP A 926 31.66 15.63 2.33
C ASP A 926 31.81 16.60 3.52
N GLU A 927 30.72 17.15 4.06
CA GLU A 927 30.70 17.94 5.31
C GLU A 927 31.27 17.16 6.50
N LEU A 928 30.79 15.93 6.71
CA LEU A 928 31.25 15.06 7.80
C LEU A 928 32.71 14.61 7.62
N SER A 929 33.27 14.74 6.42
CA SER A 929 34.69 14.52 6.14
C SER A 929 35.58 15.73 6.45
N ALA A 930 35.00 16.91 6.70
CA ALA A 930 35.73 18.17 6.86
C ALA A 930 35.85 18.66 8.31
N THR A 931 35.16 18.02 9.27
CA THR A 931 35.13 18.42 10.69
C THR A 931 35.92 17.46 11.59
N SER A 932 36.34 17.91 12.79
CA SER A 932 37.07 17.07 13.75
C SER A 932 36.82 17.47 15.22
N GLY A 933 37.22 16.61 16.16
CA GLY A 933 37.14 16.86 17.61
C GLY A 933 35.73 17.18 18.12
N ARG A 934 35.64 18.10 19.08
CA ARG A 934 34.37 18.54 19.69
C ARG A 934 33.36 19.12 18.71
N ASP A 935 33.81 19.66 17.57
CA ASP A 935 32.92 20.24 16.57
C ASP A 935 32.35 19.17 15.62
N LEU A 936 33.11 18.11 15.32
CA LEU A 936 32.57 16.89 14.69
C LEU A 936 31.52 16.21 15.57
N VAL A 937 31.74 16.16 16.90
CA VAL A 937 30.77 15.62 17.86
C VAL A 937 29.46 16.41 17.84
N LYS A 938 29.51 17.74 17.69
CA LYS A 938 28.30 18.58 17.56
C LYS A 938 27.60 18.35 16.22
N ARG A 939 28.31 18.44 15.08
CA ARG A 939 27.70 18.28 13.75
C ARG A 939 27.05 16.90 13.56
N LEU A 940 27.67 15.83 14.05
CA LEU A 940 27.06 14.49 14.03
C LEU A 940 25.91 14.31 15.04
N ALA A 941 25.83 15.13 16.09
CA ALA A 941 24.70 15.14 17.02
C ALA A 941 23.50 15.94 16.47
N GLU A 942 23.75 16.95 15.63
CA GLU A 942 22.72 17.67 14.86
C GLU A 942 22.09 16.76 13.79
N GLU A 943 22.92 16.11 12.97
CA GLU A 943 22.48 15.36 11.77
C GLU A 943 22.23 13.85 11.99
N GLU A 944 22.07 13.41 13.26
CA GLU A 944 22.07 12.00 13.65
C GLU A 944 21.14 11.13 12.78
N LYS A 945 19.90 11.58 12.57
CA LYS A 945 18.91 10.79 11.82
C LYS A 945 19.24 10.71 10.33
N ALA A 946 19.58 11.83 9.70
CA ALA A 946 19.85 11.89 8.26
C ALA A 946 21.05 11.01 7.87
N ALA A 947 22.10 11.00 8.71
CA ALA A 947 23.29 10.19 8.50
C ALA A 947 23.02 8.68 8.68
N ALA A 948 22.06 8.29 9.53
CA ALA A 948 21.63 6.91 9.70
C ALA A 948 20.75 6.42 8.52
N ASP A 949 19.76 7.22 8.11
CA ASP A 949 18.84 6.89 7.01
C ASP A 949 19.60 6.72 5.67
N LEU A 950 20.61 7.57 5.41
CA LEU A 950 21.48 7.48 4.22
C LEU A 950 22.27 6.15 4.17
N LEU A 951 22.80 5.69 5.30
CA LEU A 951 23.58 4.45 5.36
C LEU A 951 22.71 3.22 5.03
N ALA A 952 21.48 3.17 5.55
CA ALA A 952 20.53 2.09 5.29
C ALA A 952 20.11 2.02 3.81
N ALA A 953 19.91 3.18 3.16
CA ALA A 953 19.59 3.24 1.74
C ALA A 953 20.73 2.68 0.86
N LEU A 954 21.99 3.05 1.15
CA LEU A 954 23.16 2.58 0.40
C LEU A 954 23.43 1.08 0.63
N GLU A 955 23.30 0.57 1.86
CA GLU A 955 23.43 -0.87 2.14
C GLU A 955 22.33 -1.68 1.41
N THR A 956 21.11 -1.14 1.29
CA THR A 956 20.01 -1.76 0.53
C THR A 956 20.26 -1.79 -0.99
N GLN A 957 20.79 -0.70 -1.57
CA GLN A 957 21.15 -0.66 -2.99
C GLN A 957 22.25 -1.68 -3.33
N ALA A 958 23.28 -1.78 -2.49
CA ALA A 958 24.35 -2.75 -2.67
C ALA A 958 23.84 -4.21 -2.65
N ALA A 959 22.88 -4.54 -1.79
CA ALA A 959 22.25 -5.85 -1.76
C ALA A 959 21.49 -6.18 -3.06
N ARG A 960 20.73 -5.21 -3.61
CA ARG A 960 20.00 -5.39 -4.89
C ARG A 960 20.93 -5.61 -6.09
N ILE A 961 22.13 -4.99 -6.10
CA ILE A 961 23.14 -5.24 -7.16
C ILE A 961 23.58 -6.71 -7.15
N ILE A 962 23.92 -7.24 -5.97
CA ILE A 962 24.39 -8.63 -5.80
C ILE A 962 23.34 -9.64 -6.30
N GLN A 963 22.06 -9.32 -6.12
CA GLN A 963 20.95 -10.16 -6.59
C GLN A 963 20.75 -10.12 -8.12
N ARG A 964 20.80 -8.93 -8.75
CA ARG A 964 20.40 -8.74 -10.15
C ARG A 964 21.53 -8.81 -11.18
N GLU A 965 22.78 -8.53 -10.79
CA GLU A 965 23.91 -8.55 -11.72
C GLU A 965 24.18 -9.94 -12.38
N PRO A 966 23.95 -11.09 -11.71
CA PRO A 966 24.01 -12.40 -12.37
C PRO A 966 22.92 -12.61 -13.43
N GLN A 967 21.70 -12.13 -13.21
CA GLN A 967 20.61 -12.20 -14.21
C GLN A 967 20.93 -11.33 -15.43
N TRP A 968 21.59 -10.19 -15.22
CA TRP A 968 22.07 -9.34 -16.31
C TRP A 968 23.11 -10.04 -17.19
N GLN A 969 24.01 -10.84 -16.61
CA GLN A 969 24.94 -11.65 -17.39
C GLN A 969 24.19 -12.71 -18.21
N GLN A 970 23.28 -13.45 -17.58
CA GLN A 970 22.44 -14.47 -18.25
C GLN A 970 21.62 -13.91 -19.41
N LEU A 971 21.11 -12.68 -19.31
CA LEU A 971 20.41 -12.01 -20.42
C LEU A 971 21.31 -11.83 -21.65
N ASN A 972 22.56 -11.40 -21.43
CA ASN A 972 23.51 -11.19 -22.53
C ASN A 972 23.96 -12.53 -23.15
N ASP A 973 24.13 -13.58 -22.34
CA ASP A 973 24.41 -14.93 -22.83
C ASP A 973 23.27 -15.47 -23.70
N LEU A 974 22.01 -15.38 -23.23
CA LEU A 974 20.83 -15.79 -24.00
C LEU A 974 20.73 -15.06 -25.33
N LEU A 975 20.86 -13.72 -25.33
CA LEU A 975 20.82 -12.91 -26.55
C LEU A 975 21.87 -13.34 -27.59
N GLY A 976 23.05 -13.79 -27.14
CA GLY A 976 24.09 -14.36 -28.03
C GLY A 976 23.65 -15.59 -28.82
N TYR A 977 22.67 -16.36 -28.32
CA TYR A 977 22.09 -17.51 -29.02
C TYR A 977 20.86 -17.16 -29.89
N MET A 978 20.35 -15.93 -29.84
CA MET A 978 19.12 -15.52 -30.55
C MET A 978 19.33 -15.08 -32.01
N ASN A 979 20.52 -15.27 -32.57
CA ASN A 979 20.83 -14.89 -33.95
C ASN A 979 19.85 -15.51 -34.95
N GLY A 980 19.22 -14.67 -35.78
CA GLY A 980 18.21 -15.08 -36.76
C GLY A 980 16.79 -15.26 -36.22
N LEU A 981 16.53 -15.04 -34.93
CA LEU A 981 15.18 -15.11 -34.33
C LEU A 981 14.48 -13.74 -34.36
N SER A 982 13.18 -13.73 -34.62
CA SER A 982 12.40 -12.50 -34.88
C SER A 982 12.33 -11.51 -33.71
N GLU A 983 12.35 -11.98 -32.46
CA GLU A 983 12.32 -11.11 -31.27
C GLU A 983 13.70 -10.57 -30.85
N ALA A 984 14.80 -11.04 -31.44
CA ALA A 984 16.15 -10.72 -30.99
C ALA A 984 16.42 -9.19 -31.00
N ALA A 985 15.98 -8.47 -32.04
CA ALA A 985 16.16 -7.03 -32.15
C ALA A 985 15.37 -6.24 -31.08
N ALA A 986 14.14 -6.68 -30.76
CA ALA A 986 13.30 -6.03 -29.76
C ALA A 986 13.89 -6.22 -28.35
N LEU A 987 14.27 -7.45 -27.99
CA LEU A 987 14.89 -7.75 -26.69
C LEU A 987 16.27 -7.08 -26.55
N THR A 988 17.04 -6.98 -27.63
CA THR A 988 18.32 -6.22 -27.66
C THR A 988 18.09 -4.73 -27.38
N THR A 989 17.05 -4.12 -27.98
CA THR A 989 16.70 -2.71 -27.76
C THR A 989 16.32 -2.43 -26.30
N GLU A 990 15.53 -3.31 -25.67
CA GLU A 990 15.19 -3.17 -24.25
C GLU A 990 16.42 -3.41 -23.34
N ARG A 991 17.28 -4.38 -23.66
CA ARG A 991 18.57 -4.59 -22.97
C ARG A 991 19.43 -3.33 -23.04
N ASP A 992 19.57 -2.73 -24.22
CA ASP A 992 20.33 -1.50 -24.41
C ASP A 992 19.73 -0.32 -23.63
N ALA A 993 18.40 -0.20 -23.54
CA ALA A 993 17.74 0.79 -22.69
C ALA A 993 18.01 0.58 -21.18
N ILE A 994 18.07 -0.66 -20.68
CA ILE A 994 18.50 -0.95 -19.29
C ILE A 994 19.94 -0.53 -19.06
N ARG A 995 20.83 -0.84 -20.01
CA ARG A 995 22.24 -0.45 -19.96
C ARG A 995 22.36 1.07 -19.88
N ASP A 996 21.91 1.76 -20.92
CA ASP A 996 22.21 3.18 -21.12
C ASP A 996 21.45 4.08 -20.12
N GLY A 997 20.27 3.65 -19.66
CA GLY A 997 19.54 4.28 -18.56
C GLY A 997 20.01 3.89 -17.15
N ARG A 998 21.00 3.00 -17.00
CA ARG A 998 21.47 2.43 -15.71
C ARG A 998 20.35 1.83 -14.84
N LEU A 999 19.38 1.16 -15.47
CA LEU A 999 18.11 0.77 -14.86
C LEU A 999 18.17 -0.56 -14.07
N LEU A 1000 19.37 -1.05 -13.70
CA LEU A 1000 19.53 -2.34 -13.00
C LEU A 1000 18.73 -2.41 -11.68
N LEU A 1001 18.58 -1.29 -10.98
CA LEU A 1001 17.95 -1.22 -9.65
C LEU A 1001 16.52 -0.61 -9.64
N ASP A 1002 15.98 -0.24 -10.81
CA ASP A 1002 14.59 0.23 -10.93
C ASP A 1002 13.59 -0.83 -10.42
N ASP A 1003 12.45 -0.40 -9.88
CA ASP A 1003 11.32 -1.28 -9.53
C ASP A 1003 10.07 -0.93 -10.36
N PRO A 1004 9.31 -1.92 -10.87
CA PRO A 1004 9.61 -3.35 -10.96
C PRO A 1004 10.91 -3.73 -11.68
N ASP A 1005 11.40 -4.96 -11.46
CA ASP A 1005 12.60 -5.51 -12.11
C ASP A 1005 12.43 -5.58 -13.63
N LYS A 1006 13.40 -5.04 -14.38
CA LYS A 1006 13.38 -4.94 -15.85
C LYS A 1006 14.27 -5.98 -16.53
N VAL A 1007 15.19 -6.63 -15.80
CA VAL A 1007 16.11 -7.64 -16.35
C VAL A 1007 15.42 -9.01 -16.38
N GLU A 1008 14.77 -9.40 -15.28
CA GLU A 1008 14.07 -10.67 -15.15
C GLU A 1008 13.10 -10.97 -16.32
N PRO A 1009 12.18 -10.07 -16.73
CA PRO A 1009 11.25 -10.35 -17.83
C PRO A 1009 11.97 -10.63 -19.16
N LEU A 1010 13.06 -9.91 -19.45
CA LEU A 1010 13.83 -10.10 -20.68
C LEU A 1010 14.57 -11.44 -20.67
N VAL A 1011 15.10 -11.87 -19.52
CA VAL A 1011 15.69 -13.22 -19.34
C VAL A 1011 14.65 -14.30 -19.64
N HIS A 1012 13.45 -14.20 -19.06
CA HIS A 1012 12.38 -15.16 -19.31
C HIS A 1012 11.93 -15.16 -20.77
N ARG A 1013 11.68 -14.00 -21.38
CA ARG A 1013 11.26 -13.89 -22.79
C ARG A 1013 12.32 -14.45 -23.75
N ALA A 1014 13.59 -14.08 -23.57
CA ALA A 1014 14.69 -14.63 -24.36
C ALA A 1014 14.78 -16.16 -24.19
N ALA A 1015 14.66 -16.65 -22.96
CA ALA A 1015 14.67 -18.07 -22.65
C ALA A 1015 13.50 -18.82 -23.31
N ASP A 1016 12.27 -18.27 -23.30
CA ASP A 1016 11.09 -18.93 -23.85
C ASP A 1016 11.07 -18.93 -25.40
N VAL A 1017 11.56 -17.87 -26.03
CA VAL A 1017 11.83 -17.86 -27.48
C VAL A 1017 12.89 -18.91 -27.85
N LEU A 1018 13.96 -19.03 -27.06
CA LEU A 1018 15.02 -20.04 -27.27
C LEU A 1018 14.53 -21.47 -27.00
N ARG A 1019 13.74 -21.72 -25.95
CA ARG A 1019 13.06 -23.01 -25.70
C ARG A 1019 12.19 -23.40 -26.89
N THR A 1020 11.40 -22.47 -27.41
CA THR A 1020 10.52 -22.69 -28.56
C THR A 1020 11.31 -23.02 -29.82
N ALA A 1021 12.40 -22.29 -30.09
CA ALA A 1021 13.31 -22.57 -31.21
C ALA A 1021 14.01 -23.94 -31.05
N MET A 1022 14.49 -24.28 -29.85
CA MET A 1022 15.12 -25.57 -29.55
C MET A 1022 14.14 -26.73 -29.72
N ASN A 1023 12.95 -26.68 -29.14
CA ASN A 1023 11.93 -27.72 -29.28
C ASN A 1023 11.50 -27.90 -30.74
N LYS A 1024 11.27 -26.81 -31.47
CA LYS A 1024 10.92 -26.84 -32.90
C LYS A 1024 12.02 -27.48 -33.75
N ASN A 1025 13.28 -27.08 -33.57
CA ASN A 1025 14.38 -27.54 -34.41
C ASN A 1025 14.84 -28.96 -34.04
N PHE A 1026 14.83 -29.32 -32.75
CA PHE A 1026 15.05 -30.70 -32.32
C PHE A 1026 13.91 -31.63 -32.77
N GLY A 1027 12.65 -31.18 -32.68
CA GLY A 1027 11.50 -31.92 -33.19
C GLY A 1027 11.58 -32.17 -34.71
N ALA A 1028 12.01 -31.17 -35.48
CA ALA A 1028 12.27 -31.31 -36.92
C ALA A 1028 13.44 -32.25 -37.22
N TYR A 1029 14.55 -32.17 -36.48
CA TYR A 1029 15.67 -33.12 -36.58
C TYR A 1029 15.20 -34.55 -36.28
N ARG A 1030 14.44 -34.75 -35.21
CA ARG A 1030 13.95 -36.08 -34.81
C ARG A 1030 12.97 -36.68 -35.81
N GLY A 1031 11.99 -35.89 -36.29
CA GLY A 1031 11.07 -36.34 -37.33
C GLY A 1031 11.77 -36.72 -38.64
N GLU A 1032 12.86 -36.02 -38.98
CA GLU A 1032 13.70 -36.34 -40.14
C GLU A 1032 14.58 -37.58 -39.90
N TYR A 1033 15.10 -37.77 -38.69
CA TYR A 1033 15.81 -38.99 -38.29
C TYR A 1033 14.87 -40.21 -38.36
N ASP A 1034 13.64 -40.07 -37.85
CA ASP A 1034 12.60 -41.10 -37.89
C ASP A 1034 12.11 -41.35 -39.33
N ARG A 1035 12.19 -40.36 -40.25
CA ARG A 1035 12.00 -40.56 -41.70
C ARG A 1035 13.14 -41.37 -42.30
N CYS A 1036 14.38 -40.93 -42.12
CA CYS A 1036 15.57 -41.59 -42.67
C CYS A 1036 15.70 -43.05 -42.20
N THR A 1037 15.40 -43.31 -40.92
CA THR A 1037 15.41 -44.67 -40.36
C THR A 1037 14.39 -45.58 -41.05
N ARG A 1038 13.14 -45.13 -41.24
CA ARG A 1038 12.10 -45.90 -41.95
C ARG A 1038 12.43 -46.14 -43.42
N GLU A 1039 13.02 -45.16 -44.10
CA GLU A 1039 13.44 -45.32 -45.50
C GLU A 1039 14.62 -46.29 -45.65
N LEU A 1040 15.54 -46.29 -44.67
CA LEU A 1040 16.62 -47.26 -44.60
C LEU A 1040 16.11 -48.68 -44.29
N GLU A 1041 15.15 -48.82 -43.36
CA GLU A 1041 14.51 -50.11 -43.05
C GLU A 1041 13.68 -50.68 -44.23
N ALA A 1042 13.03 -49.81 -45.01
CA ALA A 1042 12.28 -50.20 -46.21
C ALA A 1042 13.18 -50.59 -47.40
N ALA A 1043 14.48 -50.28 -47.37
CA ALA A 1043 15.38 -50.53 -48.49
C ALA A 1043 15.67 -52.03 -48.68
N PRO A 1044 15.41 -52.64 -49.87
CA PRO A 1044 15.59 -54.07 -50.09
C PRO A 1044 17.01 -54.60 -49.89
N GLN A 1045 18.02 -53.73 -50.04
CA GLN A 1045 19.42 -54.02 -49.72
C GLN A 1045 19.68 -54.05 -48.21
N TRP A 1046 19.05 -53.18 -47.42
CA TRP A 1046 19.24 -53.14 -45.97
C TRP A 1046 18.70 -54.41 -45.31
N GLY A 1047 17.53 -54.87 -45.74
CA GLY A 1047 16.89 -56.10 -45.25
C GLY A 1047 17.72 -57.38 -45.42
N LYS A 1048 18.69 -57.41 -46.35
CA LYS A 1048 19.55 -58.57 -46.66
C LYS A 1048 20.87 -58.62 -45.88
N LEU A 1049 21.31 -57.52 -45.27
CA LEU A 1049 22.58 -57.46 -44.53
C LEU A 1049 22.51 -58.19 -43.18
N ALA A 1050 23.64 -58.71 -42.71
CA ALA A 1050 23.75 -59.21 -41.34
C ALA A 1050 23.57 -58.07 -40.31
N PRO A 1051 23.06 -58.32 -39.09
CA PRO A 1051 22.89 -57.28 -38.06
C PRO A 1051 24.19 -56.55 -37.71
N GLU A 1052 25.31 -57.26 -37.74
CA GLU A 1052 26.66 -56.74 -37.48
C GLU A 1052 27.11 -55.73 -38.56
N ASP A 1053 26.86 -56.02 -39.84
CA ASP A 1053 27.12 -55.10 -40.95
C ASP A 1053 26.23 -53.86 -40.88
N ARG A 1054 24.94 -54.01 -40.55
CA ARG A 1054 24.03 -52.86 -40.35
C ARG A 1054 24.54 -51.97 -39.23
N ALA A 1055 24.92 -52.54 -38.09
CA ALA A 1055 25.47 -51.80 -36.96
C ALA A 1055 26.81 -51.12 -37.27
N ALA A 1056 27.64 -51.71 -38.13
CA ALA A 1056 28.87 -51.11 -38.61
C ALA A 1056 28.60 -49.91 -39.54
N ILE A 1057 27.72 -50.05 -40.54
CA ILE A 1057 27.36 -48.98 -41.47
C ILE A 1057 26.71 -47.79 -40.73
N LEU A 1058 25.73 -48.06 -39.85
CA LEU A 1058 25.08 -47.01 -39.05
C LEU A 1058 26.08 -46.21 -38.21
N ARG A 1059 27.11 -46.87 -37.67
CA ARG A 1059 28.19 -46.21 -36.91
C ARG A 1059 29.10 -45.37 -37.81
N GLU A 1060 29.40 -45.81 -39.03
CA GLU A 1060 30.21 -45.06 -40.00
C GLU A 1060 29.49 -43.77 -40.46
N VAL A 1061 28.19 -43.84 -40.75
CA VAL A 1061 27.39 -42.70 -41.22
C VAL A 1061 26.80 -41.85 -40.08
N GLN A 1062 27.02 -42.22 -38.83
CA GLN A 1062 26.52 -41.55 -37.62
C GLN A 1062 24.98 -41.58 -37.44
N LEU A 1063 24.30 -42.59 -37.99
CA LEU A 1063 22.86 -42.86 -37.83
C LEU A 1063 22.57 -44.01 -36.83
N SER A 1064 23.49 -44.31 -35.91
CA SER A 1064 23.34 -45.45 -34.98
C SER A 1064 22.39 -45.23 -33.82
N ALA A 1065 22.05 -43.98 -33.48
CA ALA A 1065 21.02 -43.60 -32.52
C ALA A 1065 20.64 -42.12 -32.72
N PRO A 1066 19.39 -41.70 -32.43
CA PRO A 1066 19.04 -40.28 -32.38
C PRO A 1066 19.70 -39.63 -31.16
N GLU A 1067 20.08 -38.35 -31.28
CA GLU A 1067 20.60 -37.60 -30.14
C GLU A 1067 19.54 -37.41 -29.04
N HIS A 1068 20.01 -37.30 -27.80
CA HIS A 1068 19.14 -37.12 -26.63
C HIS A 1068 18.36 -35.79 -26.70
N THR A 1069 17.09 -35.83 -26.28
CA THR A 1069 16.26 -34.63 -26.13
C THR A 1069 16.98 -33.58 -25.27
N PRO A 1070 17.11 -32.31 -25.72
CA PRO A 1070 17.74 -31.27 -24.92
C PRO A 1070 16.93 -31.01 -23.64
N LYS A 1071 17.62 -30.66 -22.55
CA LYS A 1071 16.96 -30.32 -21.28
C LYS A 1071 16.64 -28.84 -21.28
N LEU A 1072 15.35 -28.50 -21.23
CA LEU A 1072 14.86 -27.13 -21.44
C LEU A 1072 13.97 -26.62 -20.29
N GLY A 1073 13.86 -27.36 -19.18
CA GLY A 1073 13.07 -27.00 -18.00
C GLY A 1073 13.62 -25.74 -17.31
N THR A 1074 14.67 -25.89 -16.51
CA THR A 1074 15.30 -24.76 -15.83
C THR A 1074 16.13 -23.86 -16.78
N LEU A 1075 16.36 -22.60 -16.40
CA LEU A 1075 17.23 -21.69 -17.15
C LEU A 1075 18.68 -22.22 -17.26
N ALA A 1076 19.18 -22.87 -16.21
CA ALA A 1076 20.51 -23.48 -16.23
C ALA A 1076 20.60 -24.66 -17.20
N GLU A 1077 19.57 -25.51 -17.28
CA GLU A 1077 19.51 -26.59 -18.28
C GLU A 1077 19.39 -26.06 -19.71
N LEU A 1078 18.61 -24.99 -19.92
CA LEU A 1078 18.52 -24.31 -21.21
C LEU A 1078 19.89 -23.77 -21.66
N LEU A 1079 20.59 -23.02 -20.81
CA LEU A 1079 21.91 -22.46 -21.12
C LEU A 1079 22.93 -23.57 -21.43
N ASN A 1080 22.94 -24.65 -20.63
CA ASN A 1080 23.78 -25.82 -20.90
C ASN A 1080 23.43 -26.51 -22.23
N SER A 1081 22.14 -26.67 -22.54
CA SER A 1081 21.69 -27.28 -23.81
C SER A 1081 22.04 -26.42 -25.03
N LEU A 1082 21.93 -25.09 -24.91
CA LEU A 1082 22.32 -24.13 -25.96
C LEU A 1082 23.83 -24.16 -26.23
N ALA A 1083 24.64 -24.23 -25.16
CA ALA A 1083 26.10 -24.35 -25.26
C ALA A 1083 26.55 -25.66 -25.92
N VAL A 1084 25.80 -26.76 -25.73
CA VAL A 1084 26.04 -28.05 -26.42
C VAL A 1084 25.61 -27.98 -27.90
N CYS A 1085 24.38 -27.54 -28.18
CA CYS A 1085 23.85 -27.46 -29.55
C CYS A 1085 22.79 -26.37 -29.69
N SER A 1086 23.15 -25.26 -30.34
CA SER A 1086 22.26 -24.12 -30.61
C SER A 1086 21.12 -24.47 -31.59
N PRO A 1087 20.05 -23.65 -31.67
CA PRO A 1087 18.94 -23.88 -32.60
C PRO A 1087 19.37 -23.97 -34.06
N GLN A 1088 20.36 -23.16 -34.48
CA GLN A 1088 20.93 -23.21 -35.83
C GLN A 1088 21.66 -24.55 -36.08
N ARG A 1089 22.45 -25.02 -35.10
CA ARG A 1089 23.21 -26.27 -35.22
C ARG A 1089 22.30 -27.50 -35.30
N TRP A 1090 21.08 -27.45 -34.73
CA TRP A 1090 20.06 -28.47 -34.97
C TRP A 1090 19.54 -28.49 -36.40
N THR A 1091 19.41 -27.33 -37.05
CA THR A 1091 19.09 -27.24 -38.48
C THR A 1091 20.20 -27.85 -39.33
N GLU A 1092 21.46 -27.51 -39.05
CA GLU A 1092 22.63 -28.08 -39.74
C GLU A 1092 22.70 -29.61 -39.59
N LYS A 1093 22.42 -30.15 -38.39
CA LYS A 1093 22.34 -31.60 -38.15
C LYS A 1093 21.19 -32.25 -38.93
N ARG A 1094 20.00 -31.65 -38.96
CA ARG A 1094 18.85 -32.15 -39.74
C ARG A 1094 19.22 -32.24 -41.22
N ASP A 1095 19.82 -31.19 -41.77
CA ASP A 1095 20.11 -31.11 -43.21
C ASP A 1095 21.23 -32.07 -43.64
N ALA A 1096 22.08 -32.51 -42.70
CA ALA A 1096 23.06 -33.57 -42.92
C ALA A 1096 22.46 -34.99 -42.98
N LEU A 1097 21.31 -35.26 -42.35
CA LEU A 1097 20.71 -36.61 -42.27
C LEU A 1097 20.44 -37.23 -43.65
N GLY A 1098 19.96 -36.43 -44.61
CA GLY A 1098 19.70 -36.90 -45.97
C GLY A 1098 20.98 -37.42 -46.67
N GLY A 1099 22.10 -36.73 -46.51
CA GLY A 1099 23.40 -37.18 -47.05
C GLY A 1099 23.95 -38.43 -46.33
N GLN A 1100 23.72 -38.53 -45.02
CA GLN A 1100 24.06 -39.73 -44.24
C GLN A 1100 23.23 -40.95 -44.69
N LEU A 1101 21.93 -40.77 -44.96
CA LEU A 1101 21.04 -41.80 -45.51
C LEU A 1101 21.51 -42.28 -46.88
N THR A 1102 21.80 -41.38 -47.82
CA THR A 1102 22.32 -41.76 -49.15
C THR A 1102 23.62 -42.57 -49.02
N ARG A 1103 24.55 -42.13 -48.17
CA ARG A 1103 25.80 -42.88 -47.91
C ARG A 1103 25.54 -44.25 -47.30
N ALA A 1104 24.59 -44.38 -46.37
CA ALA A 1104 24.21 -45.66 -45.77
C ALA A 1104 23.69 -46.65 -46.83
N LEU A 1105 22.82 -46.17 -47.73
CA LEU A 1105 22.26 -46.96 -48.82
C LEU A 1105 23.32 -47.39 -49.85
N THR A 1106 24.33 -46.56 -50.13
CA THR A 1106 25.47 -46.93 -50.99
C THR A 1106 26.40 -47.95 -50.33
N LEU A 1107 26.77 -47.75 -49.06
CA LEU A 1107 27.57 -48.73 -48.31
C LEU A 1107 26.86 -50.08 -48.20
N ALA A 1108 25.54 -50.07 -48.00
CA ALA A 1108 24.71 -51.27 -47.98
C ALA A 1108 24.70 -52.02 -49.32
N ALA A 1109 24.59 -51.28 -50.44
CA ALA A 1109 24.65 -51.87 -51.77
C ALA A 1109 26.04 -52.48 -52.07
N GLN A 1110 27.12 -51.74 -51.77
CA GLN A 1110 28.50 -52.21 -51.94
C GLN A 1110 28.85 -53.44 -51.08
N LYS A 1111 28.26 -53.56 -49.89
CA LYS A 1111 28.43 -54.73 -49.01
C LYS A 1111 27.79 -56.01 -49.54
N LEU A 1112 26.67 -55.92 -50.27
CA LEU A 1112 26.03 -57.07 -50.90
C LEU A 1112 26.63 -57.40 -52.27
N GLU A 1113 26.93 -56.37 -53.06
CA GLU A 1113 27.43 -56.50 -54.42
C GLU A 1113 28.69 -55.62 -54.58
N PRO A 1114 29.91 -56.15 -54.29
CA PRO A 1114 31.16 -55.38 -54.31
C PRO A 1114 31.59 -54.79 -55.66
N LYS A 1115 30.77 -54.96 -56.71
CA LYS A 1115 30.93 -54.35 -58.04
C LYS A 1115 29.96 -53.18 -58.29
N VAL A 1116 29.08 -52.84 -57.35
CA VAL A 1116 28.14 -51.72 -57.48
C VAL A 1116 28.92 -50.41 -57.62
N GLN A 1117 28.72 -49.75 -58.76
CA GLN A 1117 29.30 -48.44 -59.04
C GLN A 1117 28.26 -47.34 -58.79
N PRO A 1118 28.49 -46.41 -57.84
CA PRO A 1118 27.67 -45.22 -57.75
C PRO A 1118 27.89 -44.32 -58.97
N LEU A 1119 26.82 -43.69 -59.46
CA LEU A 1119 26.84 -42.72 -60.55
C LEU A 1119 25.87 -41.58 -60.23
N THR A 1120 26.39 -40.43 -59.80
CA THR A 1120 25.61 -39.19 -59.74
C THR A 1120 25.29 -38.73 -61.17
N PRO A 1121 24.01 -38.54 -61.55
CA PRO A 1121 23.67 -37.93 -62.84
C PRO A 1121 24.08 -36.44 -62.85
N PRO A 1122 24.45 -35.86 -64.01
CA PRO A 1122 24.91 -34.47 -64.08
C PRO A 1122 23.80 -33.48 -63.67
N HIS A 1123 24.10 -32.53 -62.78
CA HIS A 1123 23.11 -31.50 -62.40
C HIS A 1123 22.97 -30.44 -63.51
N ARG A 1124 21.72 -30.22 -63.98
CA ARG A 1124 21.36 -29.12 -64.90
C ARG A 1124 20.04 -28.47 -64.45
N ILE A 1125 19.90 -27.19 -64.80
CA ILE A 1125 18.61 -26.48 -64.75
C ILE A 1125 17.94 -26.71 -66.10
N LEU A 1126 16.91 -27.54 -66.13
CA LEU A 1126 16.13 -27.82 -67.34
C LEU A 1126 15.09 -26.72 -67.54
N ARG A 1127 15.01 -26.14 -68.74
CA ARG A 1127 14.11 -25.01 -69.05
C ARG A 1127 13.01 -25.35 -70.05
N ASP A 1128 13.23 -26.38 -70.86
CA ASP A 1128 12.27 -26.92 -71.82
C ASP A 1128 12.41 -28.45 -71.97
N GLU A 1129 11.63 -29.04 -72.86
CA GLU A 1129 11.60 -30.48 -73.13
C GLU A 1129 12.88 -30.97 -73.84
N ALA A 1130 13.57 -30.11 -74.61
CA ALA A 1130 14.82 -30.47 -75.29
C ALA A 1130 16.01 -30.50 -74.32
N ASP A 1131 16.05 -29.60 -73.33
CA ASP A 1131 16.97 -29.69 -72.18
C ASP A 1131 16.81 -31.04 -71.45
N LEU A 1132 15.56 -31.47 -71.21
CA LEU A 1132 15.24 -32.74 -70.54
C LEU A 1132 15.69 -33.95 -71.37
N ASP A 1133 15.37 -33.99 -72.67
CA ASP A 1133 15.79 -35.09 -73.55
C ASP A 1133 17.32 -35.16 -73.71
N ALA A 1134 18.00 -34.02 -73.82
CA ALA A 1134 19.46 -33.95 -73.86
C ALA A 1134 20.07 -34.48 -72.54
N TRP A 1135 19.48 -34.13 -71.40
CA TRP A 1135 19.88 -34.64 -70.09
C TRP A 1135 19.64 -36.16 -69.95
N LEU A 1136 18.47 -36.65 -70.34
CA LEU A 1136 18.14 -38.08 -70.33
C LEU A 1136 19.07 -38.89 -71.23
N ALA A 1137 19.42 -38.38 -72.41
CA ALA A 1137 20.37 -39.01 -73.33
C ALA A 1137 21.79 -39.09 -72.71
N GLU A 1138 22.23 -38.04 -72.03
CA GLU A 1138 23.53 -37.97 -71.36
C GLU A 1138 23.61 -38.90 -70.13
N VAL A 1139 22.57 -38.91 -69.29
CA VAL A 1139 22.42 -39.87 -68.18
C VAL A 1139 22.44 -41.30 -68.72
N ARG A 1140 21.59 -41.62 -69.71
CA ARG A 1140 21.50 -42.96 -70.30
C ARG A 1140 22.84 -43.44 -70.88
N LYS A 1141 23.56 -42.57 -71.60
CA LYS A 1141 24.89 -42.88 -72.14
C LYS A 1141 25.90 -43.18 -71.02
N THR A 1142 25.88 -42.40 -69.94
CA THR A 1142 26.81 -42.55 -68.81
C THR A 1142 26.50 -43.79 -67.95
N VAL A 1143 25.21 -44.12 -67.77
CA VAL A 1143 24.75 -45.36 -67.13
C VAL A 1143 25.18 -46.58 -67.94
N LEU A 1144 24.91 -46.61 -69.25
CA LEU A 1144 25.29 -47.72 -70.13
C LEU A 1144 26.80 -47.95 -70.17
N ALA A 1145 27.61 -46.88 -70.08
CA ALA A 1145 29.07 -46.97 -70.05
C ALA A 1145 29.65 -47.52 -68.74
N LYS A 1146 28.90 -47.49 -67.63
CA LYS A 1146 29.30 -48.16 -66.37
C LYS A 1146 28.70 -49.56 -66.21
N LEU A 1147 27.54 -49.82 -66.81
CA LEU A 1147 26.85 -51.12 -66.74
C LEU A 1147 27.64 -52.29 -67.35
N SER A 1148 28.64 -52.04 -68.20
CA SER A 1148 29.57 -53.07 -68.68
C SER A 1148 30.48 -53.63 -67.58
N ASP A 1149 30.77 -52.81 -66.56
CA ASP A 1149 31.84 -53.05 -65.59
C ASP A 1149 31.27 -53.46 -64.21
N GLY A 1150 29.99 -53.19 -63.97
CA GLY A 1150 29.25 -53.63 -62.79
C GLY A 1150 27.81 -53.09 -62.74
N PRO A 1151 26.99 -53.49 -61.76
CA PRO A 1151 25.69 -52.87 -61.51
C PRO A 1151 25.87 -51.39 -61.17
N VAL A 1152 24.96 -50.53 -61.64
CA VAL A 1152 25.05 -49.07 -61.41
C VAL A 1152 23.99 -48.63 -60.41
N GLN A 1153 24.41 -47.93 -59.36
CA GLN A 1153 23.52 -47.23 -58.44
C GLN A 1153 23.41 -45.76 -58.88
N LEU A 1154 22.19 -45.33 -59.20
CA LEU A 1154 21.79 -43.94 -59.45
C LEU A 1154 21.28 -43.29 -58.17
#